data_AF-A0A7J6L464-F1
#
_entry.id   AF-A0A7J6L464-F1
#
_cell.length_a   1.000
_cell.length_b   1.000
_cell.length_c   1.000
_cell.angle_alpha   90.00
_cell.angle_beta   90.00
_cell.angle_gamma   90.00
#
_symmetry.space_group_name_H-M   'P 1'
#
loop_
_entity.id
_entity.type
_entity.pdbx_description
1 polymer ?
#
loop_
_entity_poly.entity_id
_entity_poly.type
_entity_poly.pdbx_seq_one_letter_code
_entity_poly.pdbx_strand_id
1 'polypeptide(L)'
;MSATVAEAQSTTIDSNPNAVIGAPPKRPSFRLVLVDLTDKNIGQVRLLNELTFPVRYGDHFYEGILTYKDNGGFVKLAYMCDVLVGSIACRVMPIDPKDATKGMKMYIMTLSVLPMYRRCGVATTLLKSLEEELLNRRESMRAEREAKARSASHHHGQHNHADEGFTGQVVKISLDVQINNVSAIGFYQKHGFTKVAEVPGYYPDLDPKDAYTMEKQQQLPAAATVVVELPAVRGLSALATARKFTATAGLPSMAAGIVRNPAREREFARRREGEEEFDLEKTKRKSMWMRDIGRYASEERQNMYIDYIHSVKSLRALLDYYDIAVPSEHEIDLKKSAASVGLSLPQGNFIAMKAFVYGSKAGSMEWSQTTSVPKPGRNQVQVKVMAVGVNPIDYKLPTMVPFSSWLLRGRPAGFDFSGKVTVANGDFKEGEMVHGNTMKGALAEYTVADTFRIARVPEGMDYKTAAAMPSTCDTALIALRKAQISETTRNVLIIGASGGVGSSGVQIAKSLGAKVWGICSGKNSEFVKSLGADEVLDYTKPDFAFPNKQCPTDSIDVVFDTVSSPEDMNYEPLVRKSLKKDGVYIATNSPSRLDLARSILSNFLPVNLQRSGYYMVMADCRTHDLETLGGMVTNGELKVPIQEVLPFTEEGCKKAFELVKSRRVKGKIVVDMEK
;
A
#
# COMPACT_ATOMS: atom_id res chain seq x y z
N MET A 1 -7.41 59.93 -39.54
CA MET A 1 -6.17 60.04 -40.33
C MET A 1 -5.21 58.96 -39.84
N SER A 2 -4.70 58.17 -40.80
CA SER A 2 -3.65 57.13 -40.83
C SER A 2 -2.95 56.76 -39.51
N ALA A 3 -2.98 55.51 -39.05
CA ALA A 3 -2.26 54.31 -39.57
C ALA A 3 -0.74 54.36 -39.36
N THR A 4 -0.24 53.48 -38.50
CA THR A 4 1.09 52.87 -38.60
C THR A 4 1.03 51.43 -38.09
N VAL A 5 1.27 50.51 -39.02
CA VAL A 5 1.40 49.06 -38.85
C VAL A 5 2.85 48.77 -38.47
N ALA A 6 3.06 47.89 -37.48
CA ALA A 6 4.35 47.25 -37.25
C ALA A 6 4.15 45.72 -37.40
N GLU A 7 4.84 45.17 -38.41
CA GLU A 7 4.79 43.77 -38.83
C GLU A 7 5.36 42.82 -37.76
N ALA A 8 4.61 41.76 -37.45
CA ALA A 8 5.11 40.63 -36.69
C ALA A 8 5.83 39.65 -37.63
N GLN A 9 7.13 39.45 -37.42
CA GLN A 9 7.90 38.41 -38.11
C GLN A 9 7.52 37.03 -37.57
N SER A 10 6.99 36.21 -38.48
CA SER A 10 6.75 34.78 -38.32
C SER A 10 8.07 34.03 -38.27
N THR A 11 8.44 33.49 -37.10
CA THR A 11 9.45 32.43 -36.99
C THR A 11 8.74 31.07 -36.96
N THR A 12 8.75 30.41 -38.12
CA THR A 12 8.41 29.00 -38.27
C THR A 12 9.39 28.14 -37.47
N ILE A 13 8.91 27.45 -36.43
CA ILE A 13 9.67 26.40 -35.76
C ILE A 13 9.43 25.10 -36.52
N ASP A 14 10.50 24.64 -37.14
CA ASP A 14 10.61 23.41 -37.90
C ASP A 14 10.31 22.19 -37.00
N SER A 15 9.17 21.53 -37.24
CA SER A 15 8.75 20.34 -36.50
C SER A 15 9.50 19.12 -37.04
N ASN A 16 10.62 18.76 -36.43
CA ASN A 16 11.28 17.47 -36.69
C ASN A 16 10.62 16.36 -35.83
N PRO A 17 9.83 15.43 -36.41
CA PRO A 17 9.08 14.43 -35.64
C PRO A 17 9.94 13.26 -35.14
N ASN A 18 11.26 13.25 -35.44
CA ASN A 18 12.16 12.12 -35.18
C ASN A 18 13.32 12.45 -34.21
N ALA A 19 13.16 13.45 -33.34
CA ALA A 19 14.11 13.64 -32.24
C ALA A 19 14.01 12.46 -31.26
N VAL A 20 14.98 11.55 -31.37
CA VAL A 20 15.16 10.38 -30.50
C VAL A 20 15.15 10.85 -29.04
N ILE A 21 14.06 10.52 -28.33
CA ILE A 21 13.89 10.77 -26.90
C ILE A 21 15.00 9.96 -26.19
N GLY A 22 16.02 10.65 -25.70
CA GLY A 22 17.00 10.06 -24.79
C GLY A 22 16.27 9.42 -23.62
N ALA A 23 16.57 8.16 -23.33
CA ALA A 23 15.92 7.39 -22.28
C ALA A 23 15.92 8.18 -20.96
N PRO A 24 14.80 8.23 -20.22
CA PRO A 24 14.73 8.97 -18.98
C PRO A 24 15.81 8.45 -18.01
N PRO A 25 16.45 9.34 -17.21
CA PRO A 25 17.43 8.91 -16.23
C PRO A 25 16.79 7.87 -15.31
N LYS A 26 17.42 6.70 -15.20
CA LYS A 26 16.95 5.61 -14.33
C LYS A 26 16.82 6.15 -12.90
N ARG A 27 15.58 6.30 -12.44
CA ARG A 27 15.27 6.59 -11.04
C ARG A 27 15.97 5.54 -10.16
N PRO A 28 16.54 5.90 -9.00
CA PRO A 28 17.17 4.92 -8.13
C PRO A 28 16.15 3.84 -7.76
N SER A 29 16.39 2.62 -8.23
CA SER A 29 15.61 1.47 -7.81
C SER A 29 15.94 1.24 -6.35
N PHE A 30 15.01 1.56 -5.46
CA PHE A 30 15.14 1.15 -4.08
C PHE A 30 15.33 -0.37 -4.04
N ARG A 31 16.49 -0.78 -3.53
CA ARG A 31 16.94 -2.16 -3.56
C ARG A 31 16.23 -2.94 -2.45
N LEU A 32 15.51 -3.99 -2.83
CA LEU A 32 15.13 -5.01 -1.88
C LEU A 32 16.38 -5.81 -1.54
N VAL A 33 16.73 -5.89 -0.26
CA VAL A 33 17.89 -6.65 0.21
C VAL A 33 17.38 -7.92 0.86
N LEU A 34 17.74 -9.07 0.29
CA LEU A 34 17.44 -10.36 0.90
C LEU A 34 18.55 -10.76 1.86
N VAL A 35 18.17 -11.14 3.08
CA VAL A 35 19.08 -11.50 4.16
C VAL A 35 18.69 -12.87 4.72
N ASP A 36 19.67 -13.65 5.14
CA ASP A 36 19.45 -14.94 5.76
C ASP A 36 18.92 -14.82 7.19
N LEU A 37 18.13 -15.81 7.60
CA LEU A 37 17.75 -15.98 8.99
C LEU A 37 18.99 -16.31 9.85
N THR A 38 19.04 -15.69 11.03
CA THR A 38 19.99 -15.95 12.12
C THR A 38 19.25 -15.95 13.46
N ASP A 39 19.88 -16.51 14.48
CA ASP A 39 19.45 -16.37 15.89
C ASP A 39 19.25 -14.91 16.31
N LYS A 40 20.01 -13.98 15.74
CA LYS A 40 19.95 -12.54 16.06
C LYS A 40 18.76 -11.81 15.42
N ASN A 41 18.18 -12.33 14.33
CA ASN A 41 17.08 -11.66 13.62
C ASN A 41 15.75 -12.44 13.66
N ILE A 42 15.70 -13.61 14.31
CA ILE A 42 14.48 -14.42 14.48
C ILE A 42 13.33 -13.65 15.14
N GLY A 43 13.63 -12.77 16.10
CA GLY A 43 12.63 -11.93 16.77
C GLY A 43 11.91 -10.98 15.79
N GLN A 44 12.58 -10.55 14.73
CA GLN A 44 11.95 -9.70 13.70
C GLN A 44 10.98 -10.51 12.84
N VAL A 45 11.29 -11.78 12.55
CA VAL A 45 10.37 -12.68 11.84
C VAL A 45 9.14 -12.97 12.69
N ARG A 46 9.31 -13.14 14.01
CA ARG A 46 8.18 -13.28 14.94
C ARG A 46 7.23 -12.10 14.88
N LEU A 47 7.76 -10.90 15.06
CA LEU A 47 6.98 -9.66 14.99
C LEU A 47 6.29 -9.51 13.62
N LEU A 48 7.01 -9.78 12.52
CA LEU A 48 6.44 -9.71 11.18
C LEU A 48 5.28 -10.69 10.98
N ASN A 49 5.41 -11.92 11.45
CA ASN A 49 4.35 -12.93 11.33
C ASN A 49 3.11 -12.55 12.15
N GLU A 50 3.30 -12.05 13.38
CA GLU A 50 2.21 -11.54 14.23
C GLU A 50 1.43 -10.39 13.57
N LEU A 51 2.11 -9.56 12.77
CA LEU A 51 1.50 -8.44 12.04
C LEU A 51 0.85 -8.84 10.71
N THR A 52 1.16 -10.03 10.18
CA THR A 52 0.76 -10.41 8.81
C THR A 52 -0.22 -11.57 8.76
N PHE A 53 -0.26 -12.43 9.77
CA PHE A 53 -1.16 -13.57 9.84
C PHE A 53 -2.17 -13.43 10.98
N PRO A 54 -3.40 -13.95 10.80
CA PRO A 54 -4.41 -13.98 11.86
C PRO A 54 -4.14 -15.08 12.90
N VAL A 55 -3.22 -16.00 12.62
CA VAL A 55 -2.81 -17.10 13.51
C VAL A 55 -1.47 -16.81 14.18
N ARG A 56 -1.35 -17.14 15.47
CA ARG A 56 -0.09 -17.01 16.22
C ARG A 56 0.71 -18.30 16.13
N TYR A 57 1.97 -18.18 15.72
CA TYR A 57 2.93 -19.29 15.71
C TYR A 57 3.61 -19.40 17.08
N GLY A 58 3.68 -20.60 17.65
CA GLY A 58 4.36 -20.87 18.92
C GLY A 58 5.88 -20.91 18.81
N ASP A 59 6.59 -20.99 19.95
CA ASP A 59 8.06 -21.00 20.00
C ASP A 59 8.68 -22.13 19.16
N HIS A 60 8.08 -23.32 19.16
CA HIS A 60 8.53 -24.47 18.36
C HIS A 60 8.58 -24.19 16.85
N PHE A 61 7.72 -23.31 16.32
CA PHE A 61 7.81 -22.91 14.93
C PHE A 61 9.10 -22.11 14.67
N TYR A 62 9.43 -21.17 15.55
CA TYR A 62 10.58 -20.28 15.40
C TYR A 62 11.91 -21.03 15.64
N GLU A 63 11.94 -21.93 16.62
CA GLU A 63 13.04 -22.89 16.81
C GLU A 63 13.19 -23.78 15.57
N GLY A 64 12.06 -24.24 15.02
CA GLY A 64 12.00 -25.01 13.79
C GLY A 64 12.64 -24.29 12.60
N ILE A 65 12.24 -23.06 12.28
CA ILE A 65 12.79 -22.36 11.10
C ILE A 65 14.28 -22.02 11.22
N LEU A 66 14.84 -21.90 12.44
CA LEU A 66 16.28 -21.80 12.66
C LEU A 66 17.00 -23.10 12.27
N THR A 67 16.44 -24.26 12.64
CA THR A 67 17.02 -25.58 12.36
C THR A 67 16.73 -26.09 10.94
N TYR A 68 15.62 -25.67 10.33
CA TYR A 68 15.26 -26.07 8.97
C TYR A 68 16.23 -25.52 7.94
N LYS A 69 16.80 -24.33 8.17
CA LYS A 69 17.84 -23.75 7.29
C LYS A 69 19.00 -24.74 7.06
N ASP A 70 19.40 -25.44 8.11
CA ASP A 70 20.52 -26.39 8.08
C ASP A 70 20.11 -27.77 7.53
N ASN A 71 18.80 -28.05 7.48
CA ASN A 71 18.22 -29.32 6.99
C ASN A 71 17.55 -29.16 5.62
N GLY A 72 18.12 -28.30 4.76
CA GLY A 72 17.63 -28.11 3.40
C GLY A 72 16.39 -27.23 3.27
N GLY A 73 15.89 -26.62 4.34
CA GLY A 73 14.88 -25.57 4.28
C GLY A 73 15.37 -24.30 3.57
N PHE A 74 14.49 -23.31 3.48
CA PHE A 74 14.77 -22.02 2.87
C PHE A 74 14.10 -20.92 3.67
N VAL A 75 14.89 -20.01 4.24
CA VAL A 75 14.35 -18.85 4.96
C VAL A 75 15.07 -17.59 4.53
N LYS A 76 14.31 -16.62 4.02
CA LYS A 76 14.83 -15.30 3.62
C LYS A 76 13.99 -14.18 4.21
N LEU A 77 14.67 -13.13 4.63
CA LEU A 77 14.10 -11.87 5.10
C LEU A 77 14.32 -10.82 4.01
N ALA A 78 13.31 -10.00 3.73
CA ALA A 78 13.36 -8.94 2.75
C ALA A 78 13.37 -7.58 3.45
N TYR A 79 14.47 -6.84 3.30
CA TYR A 79 14.64 -5.50 3.84
C TYR A 79 14.51 -4.44 2.76
N MET A 80 13.90 -3.33 3.13
CA MET A 80 13.78 -2.14 2.30
C MET A 80 14.02 -0.90 3.13
N CYS A 81 15.06 -0.12 2.80
CA CYS A 81 15.51 1.02 3.62
C CYS A 81 15.75 0.64 5.09
N ASP A 82 16.40 -0.52 5.31
CA ASP A 82 16.68 -1.10 6.63
C ASP A 82 15.44 -1.42 7.48
N VAL A 83 14.27 -1.54 6.85
CA VAL A 83 13.04 -2.02 7.47
C VAL A 83 12.76 -3.43 6.96
N LEU A 84 12.50 -4.38 7.87
CA LEU A 84 12.03 -5.71 7.48
C LEU A 84 10.59 -5.59 6.94
N VAL A 85 10.41 -5.84 5.65
CA VAL A 85 9.12 -5.66 4.97
C VAL A 85 8.48 -6.98 4.54
N GLY A 86 9.24 -8.07 4.53
CA GLY A 86 8.72 -9.39 4.27
C GLY A 86 9.66 -10.51 4.66
N SER A 87 9.16 -11.74 4.67
CA SER A 87 9.94 -12.95 4.88
C SER A 87 9.28 -14.14 4.19
N ILE A 88 10.07 -15.15 3.86
CA ILE A 88 9.59 -16.46 3.45
C ILE A 88 10.27 -17.51 4.30
N ALA A 89 9.52 -18.48 4.81
CA ALA A 89 10.04 -19.64 5.52
C ALA A 89 9.49 -20.91 4.92
N CYS A 90 10.38 -21.82 4.54
CA CYS A 90 10.07 -23.07 3.91
C CYS A 90 10.82 -24.21 4.59
N ARG A 91 10.16 -25.36 4.69
CA ARG A 91 10.77 -26.62 5.15
C ARG A 91 10.72 -27.66 4.04
N VAL A 92 11.71 -28.52 4.00
CA VAL A 92 11.71 -29.71 3.14
C VAL A 92 11.01 -30.84 3.87
N MET A 93 10.18 -31.59 3.14
CA MET A 93 9.51 -32.77 3.65
C MET A 93 9.32 -33.81 2.54
N PRO A 94 9.21 -35.11 2.86
CA PRO A 94 8.89 -36.11 1.85
C PRO A 94 7.52 -35.83 1.24
N ILE A 95 7.38 -36.13 -0.06
CA ILE A 95 6.07 -36.07 -0.73
C ILE A 95 5.12 -37.08 -0.12
N ASP A 96 5.61 -38.28 0.13
CA ASP A 96 4.91 -39.36 0.79
C ASP A 96 5.79 -39.89 1.94
N PRO A 97 5.36 -39.73 3.21
CA PRO A 97 6.11 -40.23 4.36
C PRO A 97 6.33 -41.75 4.33
N LYS A 98 5.52 -42.50 3.58
CA LYS A 98 5.61 -43.97 3.46
C LYS A 98 6.45 -44.42 2.26
N ASP A 99 6.77 -43.51 1.33
CA ASP A 99 7.47 -43.82 0.09
C ASP A 99 8.47 -42.72 -0.27
N ALA A 100 9.72 -42.93 0.16
CA ALA A 100 10.83 -42.02 -0.08
C ALA A 100 11.24 -41.91 -1.56
N THR A 101 10.77 -42.82 -2.42
CA THR A 101 11.08 -42.80 -3.86
C THR A 101 10.31 -41.71 -4.61
N LYS A 102 9.21 -41.21 -4.03
CA LYS A 102 8.42 -40.11 -4.60
C LYS A 102 9.09 -38.74 -4.52
N GLY A 103 10.24 -38.64 -3.84
CA GLY A 103 11.02 -37.43 -3.71
C GLY A 103 10.54 -36.49 -2.59
N MET A 104 11.14 -35.30 -2.55
CA MET A 104 10.88 -34.29 -1.54
C MET A 104 10.03 -33.15 -2.11
N LYS A 105 9.31 -32.43 -1.24
CA LYS A 105 8.63 -31.18 -1.54
C LYS A 105 9.13 -30.04 -0.64
N MET A 106 9.17 -28.84 -1.19
CA MET A 106 9.40 -27.62 -0.43
C MET A 106 8.05 -27.07 0.03
N TYR A 107 7.78 -27.12 1.33
CA TYR A 107 6.54 -26.61 1.90
C TYR A 107 6.75 -25.17 2.39
N ILE A 108 6.04 -24.21 1.79
CA ILE A 108 6.05 -22.80 2.23
C ILE A 108 5.17 -22.72 3.49
N MET A 109 5.81 -22.53 4.63
CA MET A 109 5.12 -22.41 5.92
C MET A 109 4.57 -21.01 6.12
N THR A 110 5.39 -20.00 5.81
CA THR A 110 4.98 -18.58 5.86
C THR A 110 5.56 -17.82 4.68
N LEU A 111 4.73 -16.98 4.07
CA LEU A 111 5.16 -15.92 3.15
C LEU A 111 4.55 -14.60 3.64
N SER A 112 5.32 -13.88 4.44
CA SER A 112 4.88 -12.71 5.18
C SER A 112 5.27 -11.46 4.42
N VAL A 113 4.31 -10.58 4.15
CA VAL A 113 4.60 -9.24 3.64
C VAL A 113 3.69 -8.25 4.35
N LEU A 114 4.34 -7.23 4.93
CA LEU A 114 3.64 -6.12 5.59
C LEU A 114 2.61 -5.51 4.61
N PRO A 115 1.37 -5.22 5.06
CA PRO A 115 0.27 -4.82 4.17
C PRO A 115 0.61 -3.71 3.18
N MET A 116 1.32 -2.68 3.61
CA MET A 116 1.69 -1.54 2.77
C MET A 116 2.74 -1.88 1.68
N TYR A 117 3.41 -3.04 1.76
CA TYR A 117 4.45 -3.48 0.82
C TYR A 117 4.04 -4.66 -0.07
N ARG A 118 2.81 -5.17 0.07
CA ARG A 118 2.30 -6.32 -0.71
C ARG A 118 2.33 -6.09 -2.22
N ARG A 119 2.23 -4.83 -2.67
CA ARG A 119 2.29 -4.40 -4.08
C ARG A 119 3.67 -3.90 -4.55
N CYS A 120 4.68 -3.96 -3.69
CA CYS A 120 6.05 -3.57 -4.02
C CYS A 120 6.90 -4.72 -4.60
N GLY A 121 6.28 -5.84 -4.98
CA GLY A 121 6.98 -7.02 -5.52
C GLY A 121 7.78 -7.83 -4.49
N VAL A 122 7.59 -7.58 -3.18
CA VAL A 122 8.34 -8.26 -2.10
C VAL A 122 8.07 -9.78 -2.13
N ALA A 123 6.80 -10.19 -2.12
CA ALA A 123 6.41 -11.60 -2.15
C ALA A 123 6.94 -12.30 -3.42
N THR A 124 6.79 -11.65 -4.58
CA THR A 124 7.33 -12.15 -5.86
C THR A 124 8.84 -12.32 -5.81
N THR A 125 9.57 -11.38 -5.22
CA THR A 125 11.04 -11.45 -5.13
C THR A 125 11.48 -12.59 -4.20
N LEU A 126 10.81 -12.76 -3.05
CA LEU A 126 11.06 -13.86 -2.14
C LEU A 126 10.80 -15.23 -2.79
N LEU A 127 9.69 -15.35 -3.52
CA LEU A 127 9.31 -16.59 -4.21
C LEU A 127 10.27 -16.92 -5.36
N LYS A 128 10.69 -15.92 -6.15
CA LYS A 128 11.73 -16.11 -7.18
C LYS A 128 13.06 -16.55 -6.57
N SER A 129 13.47 -15.95 -5.45
CA SER A 129 14.68 -16.35 -4.76
C SER A 129 14.62 -17.81 -4.27
N LEU A 130 13.46 -18.30 -3.85
CA LEU A 130 13.26 -19.71 -3.54
C LEU A 130 13.43 -20.60 -4.79
N GLU A 131 12.85 -20.20 -5.92
CA GLU A 131 12.94 -20.95 -7.17
C GLU A 131 14.38 -21.03 -7.70
N GLU A 132 15.11 -19.92 -7.62
CA GLU A 132 16.55 -19.84 -7.95
C GLU A 132 17.39 -20.75 -7.05
N GLU A 133 17.14 -20.74 -5.73
CA GLU A 133 17.83 -21.64 -4.79
C GLU A 133 17.59 -23.11 -5.13
N LEU A 134 16.35 -23.49 -5.45
CA LEU A 134 16.00 -24.86 -5.83
C LEU A 134 16.64 -25.28 -7.15
N LEU A 135 16.79 -24.35 -8.10
CA LEU A 135 17.50 -24.61 -9.35
C LEU A 135 19.00 -24.84 -9.09
N ASN A 136 19.64 -23.98 -8.31
CA ASN A 136 21.05 -24.07 -7.97
C ASN A 136 21.40 -25.40 -7.27
N ARG A 137 20.57 -25.82 -6.30
CA ARG A 137 20.75 -27.10 -5.60
C ARG A 137 20.66 -28.29 -6.54
N ARG A 138 19.74 -28.24 -7.51
CA ARG A 138 19.56 -29.29 -8.51
C ARG A 138 20.78 -29.39 -9.44
N GLU A 139 21.32 -28.26 -9.88
CA GLU A 139 22.52 -28.23 -10.73
C GLU A 139 23.76 -28.75 -9.99
N SER A 140 23.93 -28.39 -8.71
CA SER A 140 25.02 -28.93 -7.89
C SER A 140 24.93 -30.45 -7.73
N MET A 141 23.73 -30.98 -7.45
CA MET A 141 23.49 -32.43 -7.36
C MET A 141 23.77 -33.15 -8.68
N ARG A 142 23.40 -32.55 -9.82
CA ARG A 142 23.69 -33.09 -11.15
C ARG A 142 25.19 -33.12 -11.41
N ALA A 143 25.90 -32.04 -11.14
CA ALA A 143 27.34 -31.95 -11.32
C ALA A 143 28.09 -32.99 -10.45
N GLU A 144 27.64 -33.21 -9.22
CA GLU A 144 28.19 -34.24 -8.33
C GLU A 144 27.94 -35.66 -8.88
N ARG A 145 26.73 -35.93 -9.39
CA ARG A 145 26.41 -37.22 -10.04
C ARG A 145 27.26 -37.46 -11.28
N GLU A 146 27.44 -36.45 -12.13
CA GLU A 146 28.31 -36.55 -13.31
C GLU A 146 29.78 -36.72 -12.92
N ALA A 147 30.24 -36.09 -11.84
CA ALA A 147 31.59 -36.29 -11.30
C ALA A 147 31.78 -37.73 -10.77
N LYS A 148 30.80 -38.26 -10.03
CA LYS A 148 30.80 -39.65 -9.55
C LYS A 148 30.73 -40.67 -10.69
N ALA A 149 29.94 -40.41 -11.73
CA ALA A 149 29.89 -41.27 -12.92
C ALA A 149 31.23 -41.26 -13.68
N ARG A 150 31.88 -40.10 -13.81
CA ARG A 150 33.21 -39.97 -14.42
C ARG A 150 34.28 -40.73 -13.62
N SER A 151 34.27 -40.66 -12.28
CA SER A 151 35.22 -41.41 -11.45
C SER A 151 34.95 -42.92 -11.43
N ALA A 152 33.69 -43.35 -11.50
CA ALA A 152 33.32 -44.77 -11.60
C ALA A 152 33.76 -45.39 -12.94
N SER A 153 33.83 -44.62 -14.02
CA SER A 153 34.29 -45.10 -15.34
C SER A 153 35.79 -45.48 -15.40
N HIS A 154 36.57 -45.21 -14.34
CA HIS A 154 37.99 -45.61 -14.23
C HIS A 154 38.22 -46.91 -13.43
N HIS A 155 37.18 -47.56 -12.91
CA HIS A 155 37.28 -48.86 -12.25
C HIS A 155 36.33 -49.88 -12.92
N HIS A 156 36.92 -50.88 -13.58
CA HIS A 156 36.19 -51.99 -14.16
C HIS A 156 35.65 -52.90 -13.04
N GLY A 157 34.33 -52.93 -12.87
CA GLY A 157 33.64 -53.85 -11.96
C GLY A 157 32.14 -53.73 -12.11
N GLN A 158 31.51 -54.79 -12.62
CA GLN A 158 30.06 -54.89 -12.82
C GLN A 158 29.29 -54.64 -11.51
N HIS A 159 28.51 -53.57 -11.47
CA HIS A 159 27.33 -53.49 -10.61
C HIS A 159 26.18 -52.88 -11.40
N ASN A 160 25.07 -53.63 -11.45
CA ASN A 160 23.77 -53.15 -11.92
C ASN A 160 23.34 -51.97 -11.03
N HIS A 161 23.57 -50.74 -11.49
CA HIS A 161 22.91 -49.57 -10.91
C HIS A 161 21.46 -49.56 -11.41
N ALA A 162 20.60 -50.27 -10.67
CA ALA A 162 19.19 -49.97 -10.66
C ALA A 162 19.03 -48.48 -10.32
N ASP A 163 18.14 -47.85 -11.08
CA ASP A 163 17.65 -46.48 -10.98
C ASP A 163 17.50 -46.02 -9.50
N GLU A 164 18.52 -45.38 -8.91
CA GLU A 164 18.40 -44.60 -7.67
C GLU A 164 17.67 -43.29 -7.99
N GLY A 165 16.41 -43.45 -8.42
CA GLY A 165 15.49 -42.39 -8.78
C GLY A 165 15.13 -41.54 -7.56
N PHE A 166 15.18 -40.22 -7.76
CA PHE A 166 14.51 -39.18 -6.96
C PHE A 166 14.73 -39.10 -5.44
N THR A 167 15.51 -39.98 -4.82
CA THR A 167 15.75 -39.96 -3.37
C THR A 167 16.47 -38.67 -2.96
N GLY A 168 15.75 -37.79 -2.27
CA GLY A 168 16.27 -36.52 -1.74
C GLY A 168 16.06 -35.27 -2.61
N GLN A 169 15.60 -35.39 -3.85
CA GLN A 169 15.40 -34.21 -4.71
C GLN A 169 14.06 -33.52 -4.41
N VAL A 170 14.08 -32.20 -4.24
CA VAL A 170 12.85 -31.39 -4.23
C VAL A 170 12.31 -31.31 -5.65
N VAL A 171 11.13 -31.87 -5.89
CA VAL A 171 10.49 -31.91 -7.22
C VAL A 171 9.29 -30.97 -7.35
N LYS A 172 8.71 -30.54 -6.22
CA LYS A 172 7.59 -29.60 -6.19
C LYS A 172 7.62 -28.65 -4.99
N ILE A 173 6.92 -27.53 -5.14
CA ILE A 173 6.66 -26.55 -4.08
C ILE A 173 5.19 -26.64 -3.70
N SER A 174 4.87 -26.58 -2.41
CA SER A 174 3.50 -26.71 -1.88
C SER A 174 3.23 -25.74 -0.74
N LEU A 175 1.96 -25.38 -0.55
CA LEU A 175 1.48 -24.59 0.58
C LEU A 175 -0.02 -24.81 0.80
N ASP A 176 -0.52 -24.49 1.99
CA ASP A 176 -1.95 -24.46 2.29
C ASP A 176 -2.40 -22.99 2.50
N VAL A 177 -3.53 -22.62 1.90
CA VAL A 177 -4.09 -21.26 1.96
C VAL A 177 -5.59 -21.32 2.25
N GLN A 178 -6.08 -20.47 3.15
CA GLN A 178 -7.48 -20.45 3.56
C GLN A 178 -8.41 -20.19 2.35
N ILE A 179 -9.54 -20.91 2.27
CA ILE A 179 -10.40 -20.91 1.07
C ILE A 179 -11.00 -19.54 0.72
N ASN A 180 -11.21 -18.67 1.71
CA ASN A 180 -11.73 -17.31 1.51
C ASN A 180 -10.61 -16.28 1.21
N ASN A 181 -9.33 -16.67 1.22
CA ASN A 181 -8.23 -15.77 0.93
C ASN A 181 -7.98 -15.67 -0.59
N VAL A 182 -8.95 -15.10 -1.30
CA VAL A 182 -8.97 -14.97 -2.76
C VAL A 182 -7.72 -14.26 -3.30
N SER A 183 -7.23 -13.25 -2.58
CA SER A 183 -6.03 -12.49 -2.95
C SER A 183 -4.76 -13.35 -2.94
N ALA A 184 -4.56 -14.15 -1.88
CA ALA A 184 -3.41 -15.05 -1.81
C ALA A 184 -3.53 -16.19 -2.84
N ILE A 185 -4.72 -16.77 -3.01
CA ILE A 185 -4.97 -17.80 -4.03
C ILE A 185 -4.61 -17.26 -5.43
N GLY A 186 -5.11 -16.08 -5.79
CA GLY A 186 -4.81 -15.43 -7.06
C GLY A 186 -3.32 -15.09 -7.23
N PHE A 187 -2.64 -14.68 -6.15
CA PHE A 187 -1.19 -14.47 -6.16
C PHE A 187 -0.43 -15.75 -6.51
N TYR A 188 -0.74 -16.87 -5.85
CA TYR A 188 -0.04 -18.13 -6.10
C TYR A 188 -0.37 -18.70 -7.49
N GLN A 189 -1.62 -18.59 -7.95
CA GLN A 189 -2.00 -18.96 -9.32
C GLN A 189 -1.21 -18.19 -10.37
N LYS A 190 -1.06 -16.86 -10.19
CA LYS A 190 -0.23 -16.01 -11.06
C LYS A 190 1.24 -16.45 -11.09
N HIS A 191 1.73 -17.12 -10.05
CA HIS A 191 3.08 -17.66 -9.96
C HIS A 191 3.16 -19.15 -10.31
N GLY A 192 2.13 -19.73 -10.92
CA GLY A 192 2.14 -21.09 -11.47
C GLY A 192 1.78 -22.18 -10.46
N PHE A 193 1.17 -21.83 -9.33
CA PHE A 193 0.59 -22.81 -8.42
C PHE A 193 -0.83 -23.19 -8.87
N THR A 194 -1.20 -24.43 -8.63
CA THR A 194 -2.51 -24.99 -8.95
C THR A 194 -3.15 -25.55 -7.69
N LYS A 195 -4.46 -25.38 -7.53
CA LYS A 195 -5.23 -26.01 -6.45
C LYS A 195 -5.29 -27.52 -6.72
N VAL A 196 -4.82 -28.35 -5.79
CA VAL A 196 -4.80 -29.81 -5.94
C VAL A 196 -5.66 -30.54 -4.93
N ALA A 197 -5.94 -29.93 -3.78
CA ALA A 197 -6.78 -30.51 -2.74
C ALA A 197 -7.46 -29.43 -1.91
N GLU A 198 -8.49 -29.85 -1.19
CA GLU A 198 -9.13 -29.09 -0.12
C GLU A 198 -8.89 -29.86 1.18
N VAL A 199 -8.53 -29.13 2.24
CA VAL A 199 -8.18 -29.68 3.54
C VAL A 199 -9.16 -29.12 4.56
N PRO A 200 -10.20 -29.89 4.90
CA PRO A 200 -11.21 -29.46 5.85
C PRO A 200 -10.62 -29.24 7.24
N GLY A 201 -11.05 -28.19 7.93
CA GLY A 201 -10.67 -27.93 9.32
C GLY A 201 -9.19 -27.58 9.54
N TYR A 202 -8.46 -27.18 8.50
CA TYR A 202 -7.01 -26.91 8.57
C TYR A 202 -6.66 -25.77 9.54
N TYR A 203 -7.45 -24.70 9.56
CA TYR A 203 -7.31 -23.57 10.47
C TYR A 203 -8.39 -23.65 11.56
N PRO A 204 -8.15 -24.29 12.71
CA PRO A 204 -9.20 -24.53 13.71
C PRO A 204 -9.81 -23.25 14.28
N ASP A 205 -9.02 -22.17 14.30
CA ASP A 205 -9.35 -20.88 14.91
C ASP A 205 -9.81 -19.80 13.91
N LEU A 206 -9.93 -20.14 12.62
CA LEU A 206 -10.40 -19.21 11.59
C LEU A 206 -11.73 -19.68 11.00
N ASP A 207 -12.55 -18.75 10.50
CA ASP A 207 -13.78 -19.07 9.76
C ASP A 207 -13.71 -18.45 8.35
N PRO A 208 -13.87 -19.23 7.27
CA PRO A 208 -13.99 -20.70 7.21
C PRO A 208 -12.69 -21.41 7.62
N LYS A 209 -12.81 -22.59 8.21
CA LYS A 209 -11.66 -23.38 8.72
C LYS A 209 -10.84 -24.05 7.63
N ASP A 210 -11.42 -24.18 6.45
CA ASP A 210 -10.86 -25.02 5.40
C ASP A 210 -9.74 -24.31 4.63
N ALA A 211 -8.83 -25.10 4.07
CA ALA A 211 -7.73 -24.61 3.24
C ALA A 211 -7.69 -25.31 1.87
N TYR A 212 -7.14 -24.63 0.88
CA TYR A 212 -6.70 -25.24 -0.36
C TYR A 212 -5.22 -25.56 -0.30
N THR A 213 -4.86 -26.80 -0.65
CA THR A 213 -3.48 -27.14 -0.97
C THR A 213 -3.18 -26.68 -2.38
N MET A 214 -2.16 -25.83 -2.49
CA MET A 214 -1.67 -25.25 -3.72
C MET A 214 -0.30 -25.83 -4.04
N GLU A 215 -0.11 -26.36 -5.26
CA GLU A 215 1.14 -26.98 -5.69
C GLU A 215 1.68 -26.40 -7.00
N LYS A 216 3.00 -26.29 -7.09
CA LYS A 216 3.74 -25.94 -8.29
C LYS A 216 4.80 -27.00 -8.57
N GLN A 217 4.72 -27.60 -9.76
CA GLN A 217 5.78 -28.47 -10.29
C GLN A 217 6.98 -27.62 -10.70
N GLN A 218 8.20 -28.07 -10.41
CA GLN A 218 9.39 -27.38 -10.87
C GLN A 218 9.62 -27.69 -12.36
N GLN A 219 9.28 -26.75 -13.25
CA GLN A 219 9.48 -26.89 -14.69
C GLN A 219 10.98 -26.99 -15.05
N LEU A 220 11.32 -27.90 -15.96
CA LEU A 220 12.61 -27.93 -16.65
C LEU A 220 12.64 -26.80 -17.69
N PRO A 221 13.70 -25.98 -17.80
CA PRO A 221 13.97 -25.37 -19.10
C PRO A 221 14.21 -26.51 -20.09
N ALA A 222 13.44 -26.56 -21.18
CA ALA A 222 13.72 -27.46 -22.29
C ALA A 222 15.20 -27.30 -22.65
N ALA A 223 15.92 -28.41 -22.82
CA ALA A 223 17.31 -28.38 -23.25
C ALA A 223 17.38 -27.57 -24.55
N ALA A 224 17.85 -26.33 -24.46
CA ALA A 224 18.21 -25.57 -25.65
C ALA A 224 19.43 -26.26 -26.23
N THR A 225 19.21 -27.11 -27.23
CA THR A 225 20.25 -27.52 -28.16
C THR A 225 20.70 -26.25 -28.87
N VAL A 226 21.64 -25.51 -28.26
CA VAL A 226 22.30 -24.39 -28.92
C VAL A 226 23.29 -25.01 -29.90
N VAL A 227 22.81 -25.29 -31.11
CA VAL A 227 23.69 -25.39 -32.28
C VAL A 227 24.21 -23.98 -32.52
N VAL A 228 25.45 -23.71 -32.13
CA VAL A 228 26.14 -22.47 -32.52
C VAL A 228 26.57 -22.63 -33.97
N GLU A 229 25.71 -22.25 -34.91
CA GLU A 229 26.19 -21.88 -36.26
C GLU A 229 26.80 -20.48 -36.17
N LEU A 230 28.13 -20.42 -36.31
CA LEU A 230 28.84 -19.16 -36.46
C LEU A 230 28.48 -18.55 -37.83
N PRO A 231 27.97 -17.31 -37.90
CA PRO A 231 27.69 -16.68 -39.17
C PRO A 231 28.99 -16.38 -39.91
N ALA A 232 29.05 -16.79 -41.18
CA ALA A 232 30.13 -16.52 -42.10
C ALA A 232 30.34 -15.00 -42.24
N VAL A 233 31.47 -14.49 -41.75
CA VAL A 233 31.91 -13.13 -42.02
C VAL A 233 32.49 -13.07 -43.42
N ARG A 234 31.70 -12.54 -44.38
CA ARG A 234 32.21 -12.14 -45.69
C ARG A 234 32.94 -10.80 -45.57
N GLY A 235 34.26 -10.89 -45.71
CA GLY A 235 35.07 -9.96 -46.49
C GLY A 235 35.26 -8.54 -45.96
N LEU A 236 36.45 -8.27 -45.42
CA LEU A 236 37.38 -7.35 -46.09
C LEU A 236 38.80 -7.65 -45.62
N SER A 237 39.59 -8.06 -46.61
CA SER A 237 41.01 -8.36 -46.59
C SER A 237 41.87 -7.11 -46.62
N ALA A 238 43.10 -7.26 -46.12
CA ALA A 238 44.32 -6.44 -46.25
C ALA A 238 44.75 -5.86 -44.90
N LEU A 239 45.93 -6.09 -44.33
CA LEU A 239 47.21 -6.51 -44.88
C LEU A 239 47.98 -7.34 -43.84
N ALA A 240 48.66 -8.37 -44.34
CA ALA A 240 49.66 -9.16 -43.62
C ALA A 240 50.89 -8.32 -43.27
N THR A 241 51.60 -8.67 -42.19
CA THR A 241 53.05 -9.02 -42.22
C THR A 241 53.46 -9.68 -40.89
N ALA A 242 54.26 -10.74 -41.06
CA ALA A 242 54.79 -11.68 -40.09
C ALA A 242 55.59 -11.11 -38.89
N ARG A 243 55.60 -11.84 -37.76
CA ARG A 243 56.74 -12.72 -37.37
C ARG A 243 56.53 -13.37 -35.98
N LYS A 244 56.90 -14.65 -35.91
CA LYS A 244 57.14 -15.45 -34.69
C LYS A 244 58.16 -14.75 -33.79
N PHE A 245 57.95 -14.76 -32.47
CA PHE A 245 59.00 -14.99 -31.48
C PHE A 245 58.41 -15.45 -30.14
N THR A 246 58.78 -16.65 -29.71
CA THR A 246 58.73 -17.12 -28.32
C THR A 246 60.00 -16.64 -27.61
N ALA A 247 59.89 -15.98 -26.45
CA ALA A 247 60.79 -16.14 -25.28
C ALA A 247 60.43 -15.17 -24.13
N THR A 248 60.29 -15.76 -22.94
CA THR A 248 60.62 -15.28 -21.59
C THR A 248 61.27 -13.89 -21.43
N ALA A 249 60.71 -13.06 -20.53
CA ALA A 249 61.33 -12.55 -19.29
C ALA A 249 60.74 -11.19 -18.83
N GLY A 250 60.45 -11.08 -17.53
CA GLY A 250 60.61 -9.86 -16.71
C GLY A 250 59.71 -8.65 -16.98
N LEU A 251 58.70 -8.43 -16.13
CA LEU A 251 58.03 -7.14 -15.97
C LEU A 251 58.66 -6.36 -14.80
N PRO A 252 59.16 -5.13 -15.00
CA PRO A 252 59.39 -4.18 -13.92
C PRO A 252 58.16 -3.29 -13.70
N SER A 253 58.00 -2.90 -12.45
CA SER A 253 57.00 -1.98 -11.91
C SER A 253 57.06 -0.56 -12.49
N MET A 254 55.91 0.09 -12.64
CA MET A 254 55.79 1.54 -12.43
C MET A 254 54.52 1.86 -11.62
N ALA A 255 54.74 2.17 -10.33
CA ALA A 255 54.02 3.22 -9.61
C ALA A 255 54.57 4.58 -10.12
N ALA A 256 53.93 5.74 -10.01
CA ALA A 256 53.07 6.25 -8.95
C ALA A 256 52.28 7.49 -9.45
N GLY A 257 51.26 7.92 -8.69
CA GLY A 257 50.75 9.28 -8.83
C GLY A 257 49.41 9.64 -8.19
N ILE A 258 49.07 9.21 -6.96
CA ILE A 258 48.11 9.97 -6.12
C ILE A 258 48.70 10.10 -4.71
N VAL A 259 48.90 11.36 -4.32
CA VAL A 259 49.44 11.85 -3.05
C VAL A 259 48.49 11.54 -1.89
N ARG A 260 48.99 10.86 -0.84
CA ARG A 260 48.28 10.62 0.42
C ARG A 260 48.69 11.65 1.47
N ASN A 261 47.71 12.17 2.22
CA ASN A 261 47.88 13.14 3.29
C ASN A 261 48.24 12.44 4.63
N PRO A 262 49.43 12.66 5.22
CA PRO A 262 49.93 11.92 6.41
C PRO A 262 49.31 12.33 7.77
N ALA A 263 48.39 13.29 7.82
CA ALA A 263 47.83 13.77 9.09
C ALA A 263 46.72 12.88 9.67
N ARG A 264 46.02 12.09 8.85
CA ARG A 264 44.85 11.29 9.28
C ARG A 264 45.17 9.88 9.81
N GLU A 265 46.37 9.35 9.58
CA GLU A 265 46.76 8.03 10.11
C GLU A 265 47.25 8.08 11.56
N ARG A 266 47.71 9.24 12.05
CA ARG A 266 48.18 9.38 13.45
C ARG A 266 47.06 9.50 14.49
N GLU A 267 45.83 9.74 14.04
CA GLU A 267 44.65 9.81 14.91
C GLU A 267 43.96 8.45 15.09
N PHE A 268 44.09 7.56 14.09
CA PHE A 268 43.53 6.20 14.15
C PHE A 268 44.40 5.20 14.94
N ALA A 269 45.72 5.43 15.04
CA ALA A 269 46.62 4.55 15.79
C ALA A 269 46.58 4.77 17.32
N ARG A 270 46.16 5.95 17.81
CA ARG A 270 46.20 6.29 19.24
C ARG A 270 45.01 5.78 20.08
N ARG A 271 44.01 5.12 19.47
CA ARG A 271 42.82 4.59 20.19
C ARG A 271 42.84 3.08 20.40
N ARG A 272 43.93 2.39 20.04
CA ARG A 272 44.08 0.94 20.24
C ARG A 272 44.95 0.54 21.43
N GLU A 273 45.63 1.47 22.08
CA GLU A 273 46.51 1.20 23.22
C GLU A 273 46.17 2.17 24.35
N GLY A 274 45.46 1.66 25.34
CA GLY A 274 44.92 2.42 26.47
C GLY A 274 44.05 1.48 27.29
N GLU A 275 44.71 0.52 27.95
CA GLU A 275 44.13 -0.28 29.03
C GLU A 275 43.67 0.67 30.14
N GLU A 276 42.36 0.75 30.38
CA GLU A 276 41.84 1.13 31.69
C GLU A 276 41.10 -0.08 32.27
N GLU A 277 41.60 -0.46 33.44
CA GLU A 277 41.23 -1.55 34.32
C GLU A 277 39.72 -1.54 34.61
N PHE A 278 39.03 -2.60 34.21
CA PHE A 278 37.57 -2.72 34.35
C PHE A 278 37.22 -3.19 35.78
N ASP A 279 36.91 -2.24 36.65
CA ASP A 279 36.43 -2.47 38.03
C ASP A 279 35.14 -3.33 38.03
N LEU A 280 35.29 -4.57 38.48
CA LEU A 280 34.27 -5.60 38.55
C LEU A 280 33.20 -5.37 39.64
N GLU A 281 33.35 -4.35 40.50
CA GLU A 281 32.40 -4.07 41.58
C GLU A 281 31.35 -3.02 41.21
N LYS A 282 31.65 -2.12 40.26
CA LYS A 282 30.66 -1.17 39.71
C LYS A 282 29.64 -1.82 38.76
N THR A 283 29.93 -3.03 38.27
CA THR A 283 29.05 -3.81 37.36
C THR A 283 28.10 -4.75 38.11
N LYS A 284 28.03 -4.69 39.45
CA LYS A 284 27.01 -5.43 40.23
C LYS A 284 25.67 -4.69 40.40
N ARG A 285 25.52 -3.45 39.90
CA ARG A 285 24.23 -2.74 39.87
C ARG A 285 23.47 -2.82 38.54
N LYS A 286 23.98 -3.52 37.53
CA LYS A 286 23.27 -3.75 36.24
C LYS A 286 22.74 -5.18 36.05
N SER A 287 22.98 -6.09 36.99
CA SER A 287 22.41 -7.46 36.96
C SER A 287 21.00 -7.56 37.56
N MET A 288 20.43 -6.45 38.05
CA MET A 288 19.02 -6.38 38.44
C MET A 288 18.08 -6.26 37.22
N TRP A 289 18.60 -5.84 36.07
CA TRP A 289 17.78 -5.51 34.89
C TRP A 289 17.41 -6.72 34.02
N MET A 290 18.09 -7.86 34.15
CA MET A 290 17.78 -9.09 33.40
C MET A 290 16.90 -10.09 34.15
N ARG A 291 16.66 -9.88 35.45
CA ARG A 291 15.72 -10.72 36.24
C ARG A 291 14.25 -10.28 36.12
N ASP A 292 14.00 -9.06 35.62
CA ASP A 292 12.64 -8.53 35.46
C ASP A 292 12.08 -8.62 34.03
N ILE A 293 12.90 -8.96 33.02
CA ILE A 293 12.44 -9.12 31.64
C ILE A 293 11.52 -10.36 31.47
N GLY A 294 11.67 -11.35 32.36
CA GLY A 294 10.78 -12.51 32.41
C GLY A 294 9.43 -12.28 33.09
N ARG A 295 9.11 -11.07 33.57
CA ARG A 295 7.85 -10.78 34.30
C ARG A 295 7.00 -9.63 33.76
N TYR A 296 7.35 -8.99 32.65
CA TYR A 296 6.58 -7.87 32.10
C TYR A 296 6.36 -8.00 30.59
N ALA A 297 5.40 -8.84 30.21
CA ALA A 297 4.79 -8.84 28.88
C ALA A 297 3.47 -8.06 28.96
N SER A 298 3.41 -6.85 28.39
CA SER A 298 2.15 -6.18 28.06
C SER A 298 2.21 -5.65 26.62
N GLU A 299 1.12 -5.82 25.88
CA GLU A 299 0.94 -5.45 24.46
C GLU A 299 1.31 -3.97 24.17
N GLU A 300 1.20 -3.09 25.17
CA GLU A 300 1.50 -1.66 25.06
C GLU A 300 2.96 -1.35 24.68
N ARG A 301 3.94 -2.20 25.06
CA ARG A 301 5.35 -1.97 24.71
C ARG A 301 5.79 -2.60 23.38
N GLN A 302 5.06 -3.59 22.86
CA GLN A 302 5.25 -4.07 21.48
C GLN A 302 4.79 -3.01 20.47
N ASN A 303 3.67 -2.33 20.77
CA ASN A 303 3.23 -1.15 20.03
C ASN A 303 4.26 -0.03 20.10
N MET A 304 4.87 0.22 21.27
CA MET A 304 5.92 1.24 21.43
C MET A 304 7.16 1.02 20.54
N TYR A 305 7.54 -0.23 20.21
CA TYR A 305 8.66 -0.52 19.29
C TYR A 305 8.27 -0.33 17.82
N ILE A 306 7.01 -0.67 17.47
CA ILE A 306 6.40 -0.35 16.17
C ILE A 306 6.29 1.18 16.00
N ASP A 307 5.87 1.89 17.05
CA ASP A 307 5.67 3.34 17.07
C ASP A 307 6.96 4.15 17.15
N TYR A 308 8.04 3.62 17.74
CA TYR A 308 9.37 4.23 17.70
C TYR A 308 9.93 4.21 16.27
N ILE A 309 9.72 3.11 15.53
CA ILE A 309 10.07 3.01 14.12
C ILE A 309 9.18 3.94 13.27
N HIS A 310 7.90 4.11 13.62
CA HIS A 310 7.02 5.08 12.96
C HIS A 310 7.37 6.54 13.29
N SER A 311 7.64 6.92 14.54
CA SER A 311 7.78 8.34 14.92
C SER A 311 9.09 8.99 14.43
N VAL A 312 10.22 8.27 14.44
CA VAL A 312 11.54 8.86 14.10
C VAL A 312 11.85 8.77 12.60
N LYS A 313 11.39 7.72 11.91
CA LYS A 313 11.59 7.57 10.45
C LYS A 313 10.46 8.21 9.62
N SER A 314 9.22 8.30 10.15
CA SER A 314 8.12 8.90 9.38
C SER A 314 8.20 10.41 9.29
N LEU A 315 8.90 11.13 10.18
CA LEU A 315 9.05 12.57 10.00
C LEU A 315 9.97 12.89 8.81
N ARG A 316 11.10 12.18 8.69
CA ARG A 316 12.03 12.36 7.56
C ARG A 316 11.47 11.76 6.27
N ALA A 317 10.80 10.62 6.35
CA ALA A 317 10.07 10.05 5.23
C ALA A 317 8.84 10.89 4.84
N LEU A 318 8.15 11.57 5.76
CA LEU A 318 7.10 12.54 5.43
C LEU A 318 7.69 13.74 4.69
N LEU A 319 8.81 14.29 5.18
CA LEU A 319 9.47 15.44 4.58
C LEU A 319 9.93 15.11 3.15
N ASP A 320 10.50 13.92 2.94
CA ASP A 320 10.87 13.40 1.61
C ASP A 320 9.63 13.01 0.76
N TYR A 321 8.52 12.58 1.38
CA TYR A 321 7.27 12.18 0.70
C TYR A 321 6.38 13.36 0.27
N TYR A 322 6.50 14.50 0.95
CA TYR A 322 5.80 15.75 0.64
C TYR A 322 6.61 16.72 -0.22
N ASP A 323 7.86 16.41 -0.56
CA ASP A 323 8.78 17.29 -1.29
C ASP A 323 8.97 18.65 -0.57
N ILE A 324 9.02 18.61 0.77
CA ILE A 324 9.31 19.77 1.60
C ILE A 324 10.83 19.80 1.79
N ALA A 325 11.52 20.60 0.97
CA ALA A 325 12.91 20.94 1.23
C ALA A 325 13.00 21.67 2.58
N VAL A 326 13.61 21.04 3.59
CA VAL A 326 14.12 21.75 4.76
C VAL A 326 15.37 22.48 4.26
N PRO A 327 15.39 23.83 4.16
CA PRO A 327 16.54 24.52 3.64
C PRO A 327 17.71 24.25 4.59
N SER A 328 18.80 23.68 4.08
CA SER A 328 20.07 23.78 4.80
C SER A 328 20.48 25.26 4.81
N GLU A 329 21.15 25.72 5.87
CA GLU A 329 21.66 27.10 5.94
C GLU A 329 22.54 27.48 4.72
N HIS A 330 23.09 26.50 4.00
CA HIS A 330 23.82 26.69 2.74
C HIS A 330 22.94 27.03 1.51
N GLU A 331 21.64 26.70 1.52
CA GLU A 331 20.75 26.93 0.38
C GLU A 331 20.20 28.37 0.35
N ILE A 332 20.20 29.04 1.51
CA ILE A 332 19.87 30.47 1.66
C ILE A 332 20.96 31.34 1.00
N ASP A 333 22.21 30.87 0.99
CA ASP A 333 23.34 31.56 0.36
C ASP A 333 23.42 31.34 -1.16
N LEU A 334 23.01 30.16 -1.65
CA LEU A 334 22.97 29.86 -3.09
C LEU A 334 21.90 30.66 -3.83
N LYS A 335 20.74 30.92 -3.23
CA LYS A 335 19.70 31.79 -3.82
C LYS A 335 20.12 33.26 -3.88
N LYS A 336 20.90 33.73 -2.90
CA LYS A 336 21.51 35.07 -2.93
C LYS A 336 22.62 35.16 -3.99
N SER A 337 23.40 34.10 -4.20
CA SER A 337 24.43 34.06 -5.26
C SER A 337 23.87 33.86 -6.68
N ALA A 338 22.76 33.15 -6.86
CA ALA A 338 22.16 32.99 -8.19
C ALA A 338 21.55 34.31 -8.72
N ALA A 339 21.02 35.14 -7.82
CA ALA A 339 20.50 36.47 -8.16
C ALA A 339 21.60 37.48 -8.52
N SER A 340 22.84 37.29 -8.07
CA SER A 340 23.98 38.17 -8.39
C SER A 340 24.71 37.80 -9.69
N VAL A 341 24.41 36.65 -10.30
CA VAL A 341 25.11 36.15 -11.52
C VAL A 341 24.17 35.94 -12.71
N GLY A 342 22.87 36.27 -12.60
CA GLY A 342 21.96 36.30 -13.76
C GLY A 342 21.70 34.94 -14.44
N LEU A 343 21.96 33.83 -13.76
CA LEU A 343 21.69 32.48 -14.29
C LEU A 343 20.23 32.09 -14.04
N SER A 344 19.46 31.94 -15.11
CA SER A 344 18.13 31.37 -15.07
C SER A 344 18.20 29.86 -14.83
N LEU A 345 17.41 29.36 -13.87
CA LEU A 345 17.25 27.91 -13.66
C LEU A 345 16.60 27.28 -14.89
N PRO A 346 17.02 26.07 -15.32
CA PRO A 346 16.47 25.43 -16.49
C PRO A 346 14.97 25.22 -16.33
N GLN A 347 14.18 25.90 -17.15
CA GLN A 347 12.75 25.64 -17.29
C GLN A 347 12.59 24.24 -17.87
N GLY A 348 12.37 23.25 -17.00
CA GLY A 348 11.93 21.94 -17.46
C GLY A 348 10.61 22.12 -18.22
N ASN A 349 10.51 21.60 -19.43
CA ASN A 349 9.25 21.53 -20.18
C ASN A 349 8.25 20.69 -19.36
N PHE A 350 7.42 21.34 -18.54
CA PHE A 350 6.31 20.69 -17.87
C PHE A 350 5.11 20.72 -18.80
N ILE A 351 4.49 19.56 -19.01
CA ILE A 351 3.20 19.49 -19.69
C ILE A 351 2.18 20.11 -18.74
N ALA A 352 1.49 21.15 -19.22
CA ALA A 352 0.40 21.81 -18.50
C ALA A 352 -0.91 21.03 -18.68
N MET A 353 -1.77 21.10 -17.68
CA MET A 353 -3.12 20.55 -17.67
C MET A 353 -4.11 21.52 -17.03
N LYS A 354 -5.38 21.35 -17.35
CA LYS A 354 -6.50 22.00 -16.68
C LYS A 354 -6.74 21.39 -15.31
N ALA A 355 -7.02 22.23 -14.33
CA ALA A 355 -7.33 21.83 -12.96
C ALA A 355 -8.22 22.88 -12.26
N PHE A 356 -8.99 22.44 -11.28
CA PHE A 356 -9.62 23.31 -10.29
C PHE A 356 -8.82 23.21 -9.00
N VAL A 357 -8.12 24.29 -8.65
CA VAL A 357 -7.07 24.29 -7.62
C VAL A 357 -7.46 25.09 -6.40
N TYR A 358 -6.86 24.80 -5.25
CA TYR A 358 -7.01 25.64 -4.06
C TYR A 358 -6.40 27.02 -4.28
N GLY A 359 -7.20 28.07 -4.06
CA GLY A 359 -6.80 29.45 -4.27
C GLY A 359 -5.96 30.02 -3.12
N SER A 360 -5.61 31.30 -3.27
CA SER A 360 -4.78 32.02 -2.29
C SER A 360 -5.46 32.30 -0.95
N LYS A 361 -6.80 32.34 -0.91
CA LYS A 361 -7.59 32.51 0.32
C LYS A 361 -8.02 31.15 0.86
N ALA A 362 -8.00 30.97 2.18
CA ALA A 362 -8.43 29.72 2.81
C ALA A 362 -9.87 29.36 2.38
N GLY A 363 -10.05 28.13 1.88
CA GLY A 363 -11.33 27.63 1.38
C GLY A 363 -11.78 28.17 0.01
N SER A 364 -10.98 29.03 -0.63
CA SER A 364 -11.19 29.44 -2.02
C SER A 364 -10.62 28.39 -2.99
N MET A 365 -11.24 28.26 -4.16
CA MET A 365 -10.76 27.44 -5.26
C MET A 365 -10.93 28.21 -6.56
N GLU A 366 -10.03 27.98 -7.51
CA GLU A 366 -9.93 28.73 -8.76
C GLU A 366 -9.60 27.80 -9.94
N TRP A 367 -10.00 28.21 -11.14
CA TRP A 367 -9.69 27.49 -12.35
C TRP A 367 -8.25 27.77 -12.79
N SER A 368 -7.53 26.73 -13.20
CA SER A 368 -6.17 26.82 -13.74
C SER A 368 -6.06 26.06 -15.05
N GLN A 369 -5.41 26.65 -16.03
CA GLN A 369 -5.07 26.02 -17.31
C GLN A 369 -3.59 25.62 -17.41
N THR A 370 -2.79 25.94 -16.39
CA THR A 370 -1.33 25.86 -16.42
C THR A 370 -0.76 24.97 -15.32
N THR A 371 -1.59 24.13 -14.70
CA THR A 371 -1.16 23.21 -13.64
C THR A 371 -0.25 22.14 -14.22
N SER A 372 0.85 21.79 -13.54
CA SER A 372 1.77 20.78 -14.06
C SER A 372 1.21 19.36 -13.90
N VAL A 373 1.35 18.53 -14.95
CA VAL A 373 0.98 17.11 -14.88
C VAL A 373 1.87 16.41 -13.84
N PRO A 374 1.30 15.78 -12.79
CA PRO A 374 2.09 15.18 -11.72
C PRO A 374 2.79 13.90 -12.20
N LYS A 375 4.08 13.76 -11.89
CA LYS A 375 4.82 12.51 -12.14
C LYS A 375 4.61 11.54 -10.97
N PRO A 376 4.28 10.27 -11.22
CA PRO A 376 4.04 9.33 -10.14
C PRO A 376 5.33 9.04 -9.37
N GLY A 377 5.23 9.02 -8.04
CA GLY A 377 6.29 8.55 -7.15
C GLY A 377 6.44 7.03 -7.14
N ARG A 378 7.25 6.53 -6.20
CA ARG A 378 7.68 5.12 -6.14
C ARG A 378 6.54 4.11 -6.00
N ASN A 379 5.49 4.44 -5.27
CA ASN A 379 4.35 3.55 -5.01
C ASN A 379 3.04 4.09 -5.59
N GLN A 380 3.16 4.97 -6.60
CA GLN A 380 2.04 5.66 -7.20
C GLN A 380 1.89 5.27 -8.66
N VAL A 381 0.66 5.27 -9.12
CA VAL A 381 0.33 5.29 -10.55
C VAL A 381 0.00 6.71 -10.97
N GLN A 382 0.18 7.03 -12.24
CA GLN A 382 -0.47 8.21 -12.84
C GLN A 382 -1.79 7.75 -13.45
N VAL A 383 -2.82 8.57 -13.28
CA VAL A 383 -4.17 8.29 -13.78
C VAL A 383 -4.66 9.48 -14.57
N LYS A 384 -5.15 9.24 -15.79
CA LYS A 384 -6.02 10.18 -16.52
C LYS A 384 -7.41 10.12 -15.89
N VAL A 385 -7.82 11.20 -15.24
CA VAL A 385 -9.06 11.25 -14.45
C VAL A 385 -10.26 11.33 -15.40
N MET A 386 -11.28 10.50 -15.15
CA MET A 386 -12.52 10.48 -15.94
C MET A 386 -13.71 11.04 -15.17
N ALA A 387 -13.75 10.84 -13.85
CA ALA A 387 -14.76 11.46 -12.99
C ALA A 387 -14.21 11.70 -11.58
N VAL A 388 -14.78 12.69 -10.91
CA VAL A 388 -14.41 13.09 -9.55
C VAL A 388 -15.64 13.16 -8.66
N GLY A 389 -15.60 12.45 -7.53
CA GLY A 389 -16.63 12.54 -6.50
C GLY A 389 -16.36 13.72 -5.58
N VAL A 390 -17.29 14.68 -5.50
CA VAL A 390 -17.10 15.87 -4.64
C VAL A 390 -17.60 15.58 -3.23
N ASN A 391 -16.81 15.97 -2.24
CA ASN A 391 -17.02 15.71 -0.82
C ASN A 391 -16.93 16.99 0.03
N PRO A 392 -17.57 17.04 1.21
CA PRO A 392 -17.40 18.16 2.13
C PRO A 392 -15.95 18.39 2.57
N ILE A 393 -15.18 17.32 2.73
CA ILE A 393 -13.78 17.41 3.15
C ILE A 393 -12.92 18.17 2.14
N ASP A 394 -13.28 18.15 0.85
CA ASP A 394 -12.54 18.82 -0.21
C ASP A 394 -12.44 20.33 0.02
N TYR A 395 -13.51 20.97 0.52
CA TYR A 395 -13.49 22.41 0.84
C TYR A 395 -13.24 22.71 2.32
N LYS A 396 -13.47 21.75 3.23
CA LYS A 396 -13.23 21.92 4.68
C LYS A 396 -11.76 21.72 5.07
N LEU A 397 -11.02 20.85 4.37
CA LEU A 397 -9.63 20.55 4.73
C LEU A 397 -8.75 21.81 4.82
N PRO A 398 -8.79 22.76 3.86
CA PRO A 398 -8.00 24.00 3.93
C PRO A 398 -8.33 24.92 5.11
N THR A 399 -9.48 24.72 5.77
CA THR A 399 -9.94 25.54 6.90
C THR A 399 -9.87 24.81 8.24
N MET A 400 -9.77 23.47 8.23
CA MET A 400 -9.86 22.63 9.42
C MET A 400 -8.54 22.54 10.20
N VAL A 401 -7.41 22.55 9.49
CA VAL A 401 -6.07 22.39 10.08
C VAL A 401 -5.27 23.69 9.92
N PRO A 402 -4.62 24.21 10.97
CA PRO A 402 -3.73 25.36 10.85
C PRO A 402 -2.70 25.17 9.72
N PHE A 403 -2.45 26.23 8.94
CA PHE A 403 -1.52 26.24 7.80
C PHE A 403 -1.86 25.34 6.59
N SER A 404 -2.93 24.54 6.66
CA SER A 404 -3.33 23.66 5.54
C SER A 404 -3.69 24.42 4.27
N SER A 405 -4.33 25.59 4.37
CA SER A 405 -4.61 26.45 3.22
C SER A 405 -3.36 26.89 2.46
N TRP A 406 -2.27 27.17 3.18
CA TRP A 406 -0.99 27.54 2.58
C TRP A 406 -0.32 26.33 1.91
N LEU A 407 -0.33 25.16 2.58
CA LEU A 407 0.21 23.91 2.03
C LEU A 407 -0.55 23.42 0.79
N LEU A 408 -1.86 23.67 0.74
CA LEU A 408 -2.72 23.19 -0.34
C LEU A 408 -2.79 24.13 -1.54
N ARG A 409 -2.39 25.39 -1.39
CA ARG A 409 -2.48 26.42 -2.42
C ARG A 409 -1.87 25.95 -3.75
N GLY A 410 -2.61 26.16 -4.84
CA GLY A 410 -2.20 25.80 -6.20
C GLY A 410 -2.30 24.31 -6.53
N ARG A 411 -2.64 23.45 -5.56
CA ARG A 411 -2.87 22.02 -5.81
C ARG A 411 -4.30 21.79 -6.29
N PRO A 412 -4.54 20.82 -7.20
CA PRO A 412 -5.90 20.42 -7.54
C PRO A 412 -6.70 20.02 -6.30
N ALA A 413 -7.97 20.39 -6.29
CA ALA A 413 -8.92 19.99 -5.26
C ALA A 413 -9.54 18.62 -5.55
N GLY A 414 -10.33 18.09 -4.62
CA GLY A 414 -11.02 16.80 -4.77
C GLY A 414 -10.13 15.60 -4.43
N PHE A 415 -10.69 14.64 -3.69
CA PHE A 415 -9.95 13.43 -3.32
C PHE A 415 -10.40 12.17 -4.06
N ASP A 416 -11.71 11.99 -4.28
CA ASP A 416 -12.25 10.76 -4.87
C ASP A 416 -12.24 10.81 -6.39
N PHE A 417 -11.79 9.75 -7.04
CA PHE A 417 -11.74 9.70 -8.50
C PHE A 417 -12.00 8.31 -9.06
N SER A 418 -12.32 8.28 -10.35
CA SER A 418 -12.09 7.14 -11.22
C SER A 418 -11.39 7.59 -12.50
N GLY A 419 -10.64 6.68 -13.12
CA GLY A 419 -9.92 6.99 -14.35
C GLY A 419 -9.02 5.86 -14.84
N LYS A 420 -8.30 6.13 -15.93
CA LYS A 420 -7.41 5.15 -16.57
C LYS A 420 -5.97 5.36 -16.15
N VAL A 421 -5.28 4.29 -15.78
CA VAL A 421 -3.84 4.33 -15.51
C VAL A 421 -3.08 4.70 -16.78
N THR A 422 -2.26 5.74 -16.72
CA THR A 422 -1.39 6.19 -17.83
C THR A 422 0.08 5.91 -17.58
N VAL A 423 0.47 5.74 -16.31
CA VAL A 423 1.81 5.27 -15.94
C VAL A 423 1.66 4.18 -14.88
N ALA A 424 2.01 2.95 -15.29
CA ALA A 424 1.90 1.74 -14.50
C ALA A 424 2.84 1.71 -13.28
N ASN A 425 2.42 1.03 -12.22
CA ASN A 425 3.25 0.74 -11.06
C ASN A 425 2.65 -0.40 -10.22
N GLY A 426 3.51 -1.17 -9.56
CA GLY A 426 3.10 -2.35 -8.77
C GLY A 426 2.36 -3.36 -9.64
N ASP A 427 1.14 -3.72 -9.21
CA ASP A 427 0.27 -4.63 -9.95
C ASP A 427 -0.65 -3.92 -10.97
N PHE A 428 -0.63 -2.59 -11.06
CA PHE A 428 -1.49 -1.83 -11.96
C PHE A 428 -0.81 -1.58 -13.30
N LYS A 429 -1.54 -1.81 -14.40
CA LYS A 429 -1.05 -1.68 -15.78
C LYS A 429 -1.65 -0.47 -16.46
N GLU A 430 -0.94 0.04 -17.46
CA GLU A 430 -1.46 1.10 -18.33
C GLU A 430 -2.77 0.68 -19.01
N GLY A 431 -3.71 1.61 -19.11
CA GLY A 431 -5.04 1.39 -19.65
C GLY A 431 -6.07 0.83 -18.66
N GLU A 432 -5.65 0.30 -17.50
CA GLU A 432 -6.59 -0.22 -16.50
C GLU A 432 -7.45 0.89 -15.90
N MET A 433 -8.76 0.61 -15.77
CA MET A 433 -9.69 1.49 -15.07
C MET A 433 -9.57 1.28 -13.56
N VAL A 434 -9.33 2.36 -12.82
CA VAL A 434 -9.17 2.35 -11.36
C VAL A 434 -10.06 3.40 -10.72
N HIS A 435 -10.38 3.18 -9.45
CA HIS A 435 -11.04 4.17 -8.60
C HIS A 435 -10.42 4.16 -7.20
N GLY A 436 -10.59 5.26 -6.47
CA GLY A 436 -10.05 5.39 -5.13
C GLY A 436 -9.92 6.85 -4.72
N ASN A 437 -9.01 7.13 -3.79
CA ASN A 437 -8.72 8.51 -3.42
C ASN A 437 -7.23 8.87 -3.57
N THR A 438 -6.98 10.17 -3.73
CA THR A 438 -5.64 10.76 -3.84
C THR A 438 -5.50 11.96 -2.92
N MET A 439 -4.31 12.14 -2.33
CA MET A 439 -3.96 13.37 -1.58
C MET A 439 -3.30 14.43 -2.47
N LYS A 440 -3.14 14.15 -3.78
CA LYS A 440 -2.54 15.07 -4.75
C LYS A 440 -3.58 15.88 -5.54
N GLY A 441 -4.87 15.61 -5.32
CA GLY A 441 -5.98 16.31 -5.97
C GLY A 441 -6.49 15.60 -7.22
N ALA A 442 -7.80 15.57 -7.42
CA ALA A 442 -8.46 14.81 -8.48
C ALA A 442 -9.22 15.67 -9.50
N LEU A 443 -9.61 16.91 -9.17
CA LEU A 443 -10.21 17.88 -10.10
C LEU A 443 -9.14 18.45 -11.04
N ALA A 444 -8.52 17.57 -11.82
CA ALA A 444 -7.52 17.85 -12.82
C ALA A 444 -7.50 16.73 -13.86
N GLU A 445 -7.03 17.01 -15.07
CA GLU A 445 -7.00 16.02 -16.16
C GLU A 445 -6.17 14.77 -15.79
N TYR A 446 -5.13 14.94 -14.97
CA TYR A 446 -4.30 13.86 -14.45
C TYR A 446 -4.08 13.99 -12.94
N THR A 447 -3.99 12.85 -12.27
CA THR A 447 -3.55 12.77 -10.88
C THR A 447 -2.54 11.65 -10.69
N VAL A 448 -1.94 11.59 -9.51
CA VAL A 448 -1.19 10.41 -9.05
C VAL A 448 -1.84 9.89 -7.78
N ALA A 449 -1.93 8.57 -7.68
CA ALA A 449 -2.57 7.91 -6.55
C ALA A 449 -1.70 6.77 -6.04
N ASP A 450 -1.64 6.63 -4.71
CA ASP A 450 -0.91 5.55 -4.09
C ASP A 450 -1.61 4.22 -4.38
N THR A 451 -0.83 3.21 -4.79
CA THR A 451 -1.33 1.88 -5.18
C THR A 451 -2.12 1.17 -4.08
N PHE A 452 -1.96 1.56 -2.81
CA PHE A 452 -2.73 1.02 -1.69
C PHE A 452 -4.06 1.74 -1.42
N ARG A 453 -4.33 2.86 -2.13
CA ARG A 453 -5.54 3.70 -1.99
C ARG A 453 -6.49 3.62 -3.18
N ILE A 454 -6.22 2.70 -4.10
CA ILE A 454 -6.98 2.48 -5.32
C ILE A 454 -7.30 1.01 -5.50
N ALA A 455 -8.38 0.73 -6.21
CA ALA A 455 -8.75 -0.58 -6.70
C ALA A 455 -9.11 -0.51 -8.18
N ARG A 456 -9.15 -1.67 -8.85
CA ARG A 456 -9.69 -1.76 -10.21
C ARG A 456 -11.19 -1.51 -10.17
N VAL A 457 -11.70 -0.78 -11.16
CA VAL A 457 -13.15 -0.69 -11.35
C VAL A 457 -13.65 -2.06 -11.79
N PRO A 458 -14.60 -2.68 -11.06
CA PRO A 458 -15.19 -3.95 -11.47
C PRO A 458 -15.85 -3.88 -12.85
N GLU A 459 -15.85 -5.00 -13.56
CA GLU A 459 -16.53 -5.10 -14.85
C GLU A 459 -18.03 -4.76 -14.70
N GLY A 460 -18.58 -3.99 -15.64
CA GLY A 460 -19.98 -3.55 -15.62
C GLY A 460 -20.27 -2.34 -14.73
N MET A 461 -19.32 -1.85 -13.93
CA MET A 461 -19.51 -0.64 -13.13
C MET A 461 -19.19 0.63 -13.94
N ASP A 462 -20.14 1.57 -13.98
CA ASP A 462 -19.91 2.89 -14.59
C ASP A 462 -18.86 3.71 -13.81
N TYR A 463 -17.99 4.41 -14.53
CA TYR A 463 -16.89 5.17 -13.94
C TYR A 463 -17.36 6.33 -13.03
N LYS A 464 -18.55 6.92 -13.26
CA LYS A 464 -19.09 7.97 -12.39
C LYS A 464 -19.53 7.39 -11.05
N THR A 465 -20.14 6.21 -11.06
CA THR A 465 -20.43 5.44 -9.84
C THR A 465 -19.14 5.08 -9.10
N ALA A 466 -18.12 4.61 -9.81
CA ALA A 466 -16.83 4.28 -9.23
C ALA A 466 -16.11 5.49 -8.60
N ALA A 467 -16.27 6.70 -9.17
CA ALA A 467 -15.75 7.94 -8.61
C ALA A 467 -16.55 8.47 -7.42
N ALA A 468 -17.84 8.16 -7.34
CA ALA A 468 -18.73 8.62 -6.26
C ALA A 468 -18.61 7.78 -4.97
N MET A 469 -18.06 6.57 -5.06
CA MET A 469 -18.00 5.59 -3.98
C MET A 469 -16.89 5.82 -2.93
N PRO A 470 -15.63 6.16 -3.28
CA PRO A 470 -14.46 5.87 -2.44
C PRO A 470 -14.56 6.39 -1.01
N SER A 471 -14.64 7.70 -0.78
CA SER A 471 -14.64 8.21 0.59
C SER A 471 -15.94 7.90 1.32
N THR A 472 -17.10 8.02 0.67
CA THR A 472 -18.38 7.91 1.38
C THR A 472 -18.76 6.50 1.76
N CYS A 473 -18.52 5.53 0.88
CA CYS A 473 -18.84 4.14 1.14
C CYS A 473 -17.80 3.50 2.07
N ASP A 474 -16.52 3.86 1.93
CA ASP A 474 -15.44 3.42 2.84
C ASP A 474 -15.66 3.94 4.27
N THR A 475 -16.05 5.20 4.43
CA THR A 475 -16.39 5.75 5.74
C THR A 475 -17.53 4.96 6.41
N ALA A 476 -18.58 4.62 5.66
CA ALA A 476 -19.69 3.83 6.17
C ALA A 476 -19.27 2.40 6.51
N LEU A 477 -18.44 1.77 5.69
CA LEU A 477 -17.91 0.42 5.92
C LEU A 477 -17.05 0.37 7.19
N ILE A 478 -16.13 1.32 7.36
CA ILE A 478 -15.28 1.43 8.55
C ILE A 478 -16.14 1.66 9.80
N ALA A 479 -17.13 2.55 9.72
CA ALA A 479 -18.04 2.83 10.83
C ALA A 479 -18.77 1.56 11.28
N LEU A 480 -19.37 0.81 10.36
CA LEU A 480 -20.17 -0.36 10.69
C LEU A 480 -19.33 -1.57 11.11
N ARG A 481 -18.10 -1.71 10.60
CA ARG A 481 -17.12 -2.67 11.14
C ARG A 481 -16.74 -2.33 12.58
N LYS A 482 -16.50 -1.06 12.88
CA LYS A 482 -16.22 -0.58 14.25
C LYS A 482 -17.40 -0.85 15.19
N ALA A 483 -18.61 -0.79 14.66
CA ALA A 483 -19.84 -1.06 15.41
C ALA A 483 -20.05 -2.54 15.78
N GLN A 484 -19.33 -3.47 15.12
CA GLN A 484 -19.43 -4.91 15.36
C GLN A 484 -20.88 -5.43 15.29
N ILE A 485 -21.58 -5.09 14.20
CA ILE A 485 -22.96 -5.53 13.98
C ILE A 485 -23.05 -7.06 14.07
N SER A 486 -23.98 -7.54 14.90
CA SER A 486 -24.18 -8.95 15.24
C SER A 486 -25.64 -9.19 15.63
N GLU A 487 -26.04 -10.43 15.91
CA GLU A 487 -27.42 -10.72 16.36
C GLU A 487 -27.83 -9.93 17.62
N THR A 488 -26.88 -9.69 18.52
CA THR A 488 -27.08 -8.91 19.77
C THR A 488 -26.89 -7.41 19.59
N THR A 489 -26.30 -6.98 18.47
CA THR A 489 -25.95 -5.58 18.17
C THR A 489 -26.46 -5.24 16.78
N ARG A 490 -27.78 -5.14 16.64
CA ARG A 490 -28.43 -4.99 15.32
C ARG A 490 -29.34 -3.79 15.20
N ASN A 491 -29.61 -3.05 16.26
CA ASN A 491 -30.43 -1.84 16.20
C ASN A 491 -29.56 -0.62 15.89
N VAL A 492 -29.59 -0.15 14.64
CA VAL A 492 -28.73 0.91 14.14
C VAL A 492 -29.55 2.15 13.79
N LEU A 493 -29.25 3.29 14.40
CA LEU A 493 -29.81 4.60 14.07
C LEU A 493 -28.79 5.39 13.23
N ILE A 494 -29.16 5.76 12.00
CA ILE A 494 -28.29 6.48 11.06
C ILE A 494 -28.79 7.91 10.89
N ILE A 495 -27.98 8.88 11.31
CA ILE A 495 -28.27 10.30 11.22
C ILE A 495 -27.70 10.85 9.93
N GLY A 496 -28.54 11.51 9.11
CA GLY A 496 -28.16 11.94 7.77
C GLY A 496 -28.31 10.85 6.71
N ALA A 497 -29.27 9.93 6.91
CA ALA A 497 -29.46 8.72 6.12
C ALA A 497 -29.64 8.94 4.60
N SER A 498 -30.04 10.15 4.17
CA SER A 498 -30.18 10.48 2.74
C SER A 498 -28.90 11.03 2.07
N GLY A 499 -27.85 11.33 2.83
CA GLY A 499 -26.59 11.87 2.31
C GLY A 499 -25.67 10.79 1.73
N GLY A 500 -24.52 11.16 1.17
CA GLY A 500 -23.58 10.20 0.56
C GLY A 500 -23.09 9.10 1.52
N VAL A 501 -22.63 9.47 2.72
CA VAL A 501 -22.21 8.48 3.74
C VAL A 501 -23.41 7.74 4.31
N GLY A 502 -24.45 8.48 4.74
CA GLY A 502 -25.63 7.88 5.38
C GLY A 502 -26.37 6.87 4.50
N SER A 503 -26.52 7.15 3.19
CA SER A 503 -27.17 6.23 2.24
C SER A 503 -26.38 4.93 2.05
N SER A 504 -25.05 5.01 2.09
CA SER A 504 -24.18 3.82 2.11
C SER A 504 -24.30 3.08 3.44
N GLY A 505 -24.34 3.81 4.55
CA GLY A 505 -24.51 3.25 5.90
C GLY A 505 -25.81 2.47 6.05
N VAL A 506 -26.93 2.96 5.50
CA VAL A 506 -28.21 2.22 5.53
C VAL A 506 -28.05 0.86 4.86
N GLN A 507 -27.55 0.84 3.63
CA GLN A 507 -27.44 -0.39 2.83
C GLN A 507 -26.45 -1.39 3.44
N ILE A 508 -25.28 -0.93 3.87
CA ILE A 508 -24.27 -1.79 4.49
C ILE A 508 -24.76 -2.31 5.86
N ALA A 509 -25.47 -1.50 6.66
CA ALA A 509 -26.03 -2.00 7.92
C ALA A 509 -27.08 -3.08 7.65
N LYS A 510 -27.93 -2.89 6.64
CA LYS A 510 -28.92 -3.91 6.23
C LYS A 510 -28.27 -5.19 5.70
N SER A 511 -27.21 -5.10 4.91
CA SER A 511 -26.48 -6.29 4.43
C SER A 511 -25.82 -7.07 5.57
N LEU A 512 -25.53 -6.42 6.69
CA LEU A 512 -25.04 -7.03 7.94
C LEU A 512 -26.17 -7.54 8.86
N GLY A 513 -27.44 -7.52 8.40
CA GLY A 513 -28.58 -8.03 9.18
C GLY A 513 -29.15 -7.06 10.21
N ALA A 514 -28.76 -5.78 10.17
CA ALA A 514 -29.28 -4.78 11.09
C ALA A 514 -30.76 -4.45 10.86
N LYS A 515 -31.44 -4.05 11.94
CA LYS A 515 -32.65 -3.23 11.89
C LYS A 515 -32.22 -1.76 11.92
N VAL A 516 -32.64 -0.99 10.93
CA VAL A 516 -32.12 0.34 10.64
C VAL A 516 -33.21 1.41 10.76
N TRP A 517 -32.94 2.40 11.60
CA TRP A 517 -33.68 3.66 11.66
C TRP A 517 -32.88 4.73 10.94
N GLY A 518 -33.48 5.42 9.98
CA GLY A 518 -32.85 6.54 9.28
C GLY A 518 -33.42 7.88 9.71
N ILE A 519 -32.57 8.86 10.06
CA ILE A 519 -32.99 10.25 10.25
C ILE A 519 -32.72 11.03 8.96
N CYS A 520 -33.77 11.61 8.38
CA CYS A 520 -33.67 12.50 7.23
C CYS A 520 -34.82 13.50 7.20
N SER A 521 -34.86 14.41 6.22
CA SER A 521 -36.03 15.27 6.01
C SER A 521 -37.18 14.45 5.43
N GLY A 522 -38.43 14.83 5.71
CA GLY A 522 -39.62 14.07 5.28
C GLY A 522 -39.67 13.80 3.77
N LYS A 523 -39.24 14.76 2.95
CA LYS A 523 -39.15 14.60 1.47
C LYS A 523 -38.20 13.49 1.00
N ASN A 524 -37.27 13.06 1.86
CA ASN A 524 -36.30 12.00 1.56
C ASN A 524 -36.70 10.65 2.17
N SER A 525 -37.86 10.55 2.85
CA SER A 525 -38.25 9.35 3.59
C SER A 525 -38.39 8.12 2.71
N GLU A 526 -39.14 8.22 1.61
CA GLU A 526 -39.30 7.11 0.67
C GLU A 526 -37.99 6.70 0.00
N PHE A 527 -37.09 7.67 -0.25
CA PHE A 527 -35.76 7.36 -0.72
C PHE A 527 -34.97 6.54 0.29
N VAL A 528 -34.93 6.95 1.57
CA VAL A 528 -34.19 6.21 2.61
C VAL A 528 -34.80 4.83 2.88
N LYS A 529 -36.12 4.68 2.84
CA LYS A 529 -36.78 3.36 2.90
C LYS A 529 -36.40 2.48 1.70
N SER A 530 -36.33 3.04 0.49
CA SER A 530 -35.93 2.30 -0.72
C SER A 530 -34.48 1.78 -0.66
N LEU A 531 -33.65 2.36 0.21
CA LEU A 531 -32.29 1.88 0.49
C LEU A 531 -32.25 0.77 1.56
N GLY A 532 -33.39 0.46 2.19
CA GLY A 532 -33.54 -0.64 3.15
C GLY A 532 -33.79 -0.22 4.60
N ALA A 533 -33.93 1.08 4.91
CA ALA A 533 -34.28 1.49 6.27
C ALA A 533 -35.66 0.93 6.68
N ASP A 534 -35.74 0.32 7.85
CA ASP A 534 -36.98 -0.24 8.39
C ASP A 534 -37.92 0.86 8.91
N GLU A 535 -37.33 1.90 9.50
CA GLU A 535 -38.03 3.06 10.04
C GLU A 535 -37.35 4.35 9.60
N VAL A 536 -38.11 5.42 9.38
CA VAL A 536 -37.58 6.75 9.06
C VAL A 536 -38.16 7.80 10.00
N LEU A 537 -37.27 8.61 10.57
CA LEU A 537 -37.59 9.70 11.49
C LEU A 537 -37.37 11.04 10.78
N ASP A 538 -38.43 11.83 10.63
CA ASP A 538 -38.39 13.13 9.98
C ASP A 538 -37.99 14.23 10.97
N TYR A 539 -36.75 14.74 10.84
CA TYR A 539 -36.24 15.78 11.74
C TYR A 539 -36.93 17.14 11.57
N THR A 540 -37.72 17.33 10.51
CA THR A 540 -38.43 18.59 10.25
C THR A 540 -39.74 18.71 11.01
N LYS A 541 -40.18 17.64 11.68
CA LYS A 541 -41.42 17.64 12.45
C LYS A 541 -41.23 18.35 13.80
N PRO A 542 -42.22 19.15 14.25
CA PRO A 542 -42.13 19.87 15.53
C PRO A 542 -41.95 18.97 16.76
N ASP A 543 -42.41 17.73 16.68
CA ASP A 543 -42.36 16.71 17.74
C ASP A 543 -41.14 15.78 17.60
N PHE A 544 -40.17 16.10 16.74
CA PHE A 544 -38.93 15.35 16.62
C PHE A 544 -38.11 15.44 17.91
N ALA A 545 -38.21 14.40 18.73
CA ALA A 545 -37.59 14.31 20.04
C ALA A 545 -37.07 12.90 20.31
N PHE A 546 -36.16 12.78 21.28
CA PHE A 546 -35.66 11.52 21.79
C PHE A 546 -35.59 11.55 23.33
N PRO A 547 -35.86 10.41 24.02
CA PRO A 547 -36.40 9.18 23.45
C PRO A 547 -37.84 9.36 22.94
N ASN A 548 -38.28 8.51 22.02
CA ASN A 548 -39.64 8.52 21.47
C ASN A 548 -40.19 7.09 21.32
N LYS A 549 -41.40 6.94 20.77
CA LYS A 549 -42.04 5.62 20.64
C LYS A 549 -41.26 4.63 19.75
N GLN A 550 -40.62 5.12 18.69
CA GLN A 550 -39.82 4.30 17.76
C GLN A 550 -38.41 4.02 18.28
N CYS A 551 -37.84 4.97 19.03
CA CYS A 551 -36.54 4.85 19.69
C CYS A 551 -36.66 5.15 21.20
N PRO A 552 -37.23 4.24 22.01
CA PRO A 552 -37.30 4.40 23.46
C PRO A 552 -35.93 4.49 24.13
N THR A 553 -35.91 4.77 25.43
CA THR A 553 -34.69 4.69 26.24
C THR A 553 -34.02 3.32 26.10
N ASP A 554 -32.68 3.27 26.01
CA ASP A 554 -31.89 2.02 25.92
C ASP A 554 -32.36 1.04 24.82
N SER A 555 -32.71 1.55 23.64
CA SER A 555 -33.24 0.72 22.53
C SER A 555 -32.29 0.59 21.32
N ILE A 556 -31.36 1.53 21.16
CA ILE A 556 -30.42 1.59 20.03
C ILE A 556 -29.05 1.07 20.47
N ASP A 557 -28.49 0.16 19.68
CA ASP A 557 -27.14 -0.39 19.93
C ASP A 557 -26.06 0.53 19.34
N VAL A 558 -26.33 1.08 18.16
CA VAL A 558 -25.36 1.85 17.37
C VAL A 558 -26.03 3.11 16.85
N VAL A 559 -25.43 4.26 17.15
CA VAL A 559 -25.75 5.50 16.43
C VAL A 559 -24.62 5.77 15.45
N PHE A 560 -24.95 5.90 14.16
CA PHE A 560 -24.01 6.35 13.14
C PHE A 560 -24.40 7.74 12.64
N ASP A 561 -23.62 8.74 13.04
CA ASP A 561 -23.89 10.14 12.82
C ASP A 561 -22.99 10.75 11.74
N THR A 562 -23.60 11.14 10.63
CA THR A 562 -22.91 11.78 9.51
C THR A 562 -23.19 13.29 9.40
N VAL A 563 -23.81 13.89 10.44
CA VAL A 563 -24.32 15.26 10.41
C VAL A 563 -23.65 16.14 11.45
N SER A 564 -23.58 15.72 12.73
CA SER A 564 -23.21 16.63 13.82
C SER A 564 -21.85 17.30 13.58
N SER A 565 -21.87 18.63 13.49
CA SER A 565 -20.69 19.46 13.24
C SER A 565 -20.86 20.82 13.92
N PRO A 566 -19.82 21.67 13.96
CA PRO A 566 -19.94 23.02 14.52
C PRO A 566 -20.96 23.91 13.79
N GLU A 567 -21.33 23.54 12.56
CA GLU A 567 -22.28 24.31 11.73
C GLU A 567 -23.62 23.58 11.52
N ASP A 568 -23.84 22.44 12.17
CA ASP A 568 -25.08 21.67 12.13
C ASP A 568 -25.58 21.39 13.57
N MET A 569 -26.80 20.87 13.68
CA MET A 569 -27.35 20.41 14.96
C MET A 569 -26.45 19.32 15.56
N ASN A 570 -26.19 19.41 16.86
CA ASN A 570 -25.54 18.35 17.61
C ASN A 570 -26.58 17.31 18.06
N TYR A 571 -26.59 16.15 17.40
CA TYR A 571 -27.53 15.07 17.72
C TYR A 571 -27.08 14.21 18.91
N GLU A 572 -25.81 14.27 19.30
CA GLU A 572 -25.27 13.35 20.31
C GLU A 572 -26.01 13.43 21.65
N PRO A 573 -26.27 14.62 22.25
CA PRO A 573 -27.04 14.71 23.49
C PRO A 573 -28.51 14.31 23.31
N LEU A 574 -29.07 14.55 22.12
CA LEU A 574 -30.47 14.28 21.80
C LEU A 574 -30.75 12.77 21.86
N VAL A 575 -29.94 11.98 21.15
CA VAL A 575 -30.16 10.52 21.03
C VAL A 575 -29.51 9.73 22.17
N ARG A 576 -28.73 10.38 23.06
CA ARG A 576 -27.98 9.71 24.13
C ARG A 576 -28.83 8.82 25.02
N LYS A 577 -30.06 9.23 25.36
CA LYS A 577 -30.98 8.43 26.19
C LYS A 577 -31.51 7.19 25.46
N SER A 578 -31.62 7.23 24.14
CA SER A 578 -32.06 6.08 23.34
C SER A 578 -30.93 5.07 23.08
N LEU A 579 -29.68 5.52 23.14
CA LEU A 579 -28.50 4.65 23.04
C LEU A 579 -28.37 3.81 24.31
N LYS A 580 -28.19 2.50 24.15
CA LYS A 580 -27.93 1.57 25.26
C LYS A 580 -26.67 1.94 26.03
N LYS A 581 -26.61 1.52 27.29
CA LYS A 581 -25.45 1.71 28.17
C LYS A 581 -24.12 1.20 27.59
N ASP A 582 -24.15 0.09 26.86
CA ASP A 582 -23.03 -0.53 26.14
C ASP A 582 -23.02 -0.20 24.64
N GLY A 583 -23.96 0.62 24.19
CA GLY A 583 -24.07 1.07 22.82
C GLY A 583 -22.94 2.03 22.43
N VAL A 584 -22.70 2.11 21.12
CA VAL A 584 -21.64 2.95 20.55
C VAL A 584 -22.19 4.08 19.71
N TYR A 585 -21.60 5.26 19.87
CA TYR A 585 -21.85 6.43 19.04
C TYR A 585 -20.69 6.64 18.09
N ILE A 586 -20.93 6.48 16.79
CA ILE A 586 -19.92 6.62 15.76
C ILE A 586 -20.24 7.86 14.94
N ALA A 587 -19.29 8.78 14.78
CA ALA A 587 -19.49 10.05 14.10
C ALA A 587 -18.46 10.27 12.99
N THR A 588 -18.86 10.88 11.88
CA THR A 588 -17.90 11.31 10.83
C THR A 588 -17.36 12.72 11.07
N ASN A 589 -17.99 13.45 11.99
CA ASN A 589 -17.63 14.82 12.33
C ASN A 589 -18.00 15.07 13.80
N SER A 590 -17.50 16.17 14.37
CA SER A 590 -17.83 16.53 15.75
C SER A 590 -18.01 18.03 15.92
N PRO A 591 -19.04 18.48 16.67
CA PRO A 591 -19.16 19.87 17.09
C PRO A 591 -18.08 20.26 18.12
N SER A 592 -17.44 19.28 18.76
CA SER A 592 -16.37 19.48 19.74
C SER A 592 -15.00 19.48 19.05
N ARG A 593 -14.33 20.63 19.04
CA ARG A 593 -12.93 20.74 18.57
C ARG A 593 -11.99 19.83 19.35
N LEU A 594 -12.29 19.58 20.63
CA LEU A 594 -11.50 18.70 21.48
C LEU A 594 -11.65 17.23 21.09
N ASP A 595 -12.86 16.79 20.74
CA ASP A 595 -13.06 15.41 20.25
C ASP A 595 -12.44 15.21 18.87
N LEU A 596 -12.52 16.22 18.00
CA LEU A 596 -11.78 16.21 16.73
C LEU A 596 -10.26 16.09 16.97
N ALA A 597 -9.71 16.89 17.88
CA ALA A 597 -8.29 16.79 18.25
C ALA A 597 -7.93 15.42 18.81
N ARG A 598 -8.73 14.87 19.74
CA ARG A 598 -8.53 13.51 20.28
C ARG A 598 -8.55 12.45 19.19
N SER A 599 -9.49 12.53 18.24
CA SER A 599 -9.56 11.60 17.10
C SER A 599 -8.30 11.68 16.25
N ILE A 600 -7.86 12.89 15.89
CA ILE A 600 -6.62 13.10 15.13
C ILE A 600 -5.42 12.52 15.89
N LEU A 601 -5.26 12.87 17.17
CA LEU A 601 -4.17 12.36 18.00
C LEU A 601 -4.22 10.83 18.15
N SER A 602 -5.40 10.23 18.24
CA SER A 602 -5.57 8.77 18.34
C SER A 602 -5.12 8.04 17.07
N ASN A 603 -5.01 8.73 15.93
CA ASN A 603 -4.44 8.14 14.71
C ASN A 603 -2.90 8.21 14.70
N PHE A 604 -2.28 9.04 15.54
CA PHE A 604 -0.83 9.19 15.65
C PHE A 604 -0.24 8.55 16.90
N LEU A 605 -1.07 8.25 17.90
CA LEU A 605 -0.66 7.68 19.17
C LEU A 605 -1.19 6.23 19.28
N PRO A 606 -0.47 5.33 19.97
CA PRO A 606 -0.92 3.95 20.22
C PRO A 606 -2.14 3.84 21.14
N VAL A 607 -2.59 4.96 21.70
CA VAL A 607 -3.69 5.00 22.65
C VAL A 607 -4.89 5.69 22.02
N ASN A 608 -6.06 5.06 22.15
CA ASN A 608 -7.31 5.69 21.76
C ASN A 608 -7.68 6.74 22.80
N LEU A 609 -7.47 8.01 22.46
CA LEU A 609 -7.81 9.16 23.31
C LEU A 609 -9.28 9.59 23.20
N GLN A 610 -10.06 8.90 22.37
CA GLN A 610 -11.47 9.18 22.19
C GLN A 610 -12.27 8.77 23.43
N ARG A 611 -13.43 9.40 23.64
CA ARG A 611 -14.30 9.10 24.78
C ARG A 611 -14.80 7.65 24.65
N SER A 612 -14.93 6.95 25.78
CA SER A 612 -15.49 5.59 25.79
C SER A 612 -16.88 5.58 25.16
N GLY A 613 -17.15 4.60 24.28
CA GLY A 613 -18.41 4.49 23.53
C GLY A 613 -18.65 5.60 22.51
N TYR A 614 -17.67 6.46 22.21
CA TYR A 614 -17.76 7.50 21.17
C TYR A 614 -16.56 7.42 20.23
N TYR A 615 -16.81 7.16 18.95
CA TYR A 615 -15.77 6.98 17.94
C TYR A 615 -16.00 7.92 16.77
N MET A 616 -15.01 8.76 16.49
CA MET A 616 -14.88 9.47 15.24
C MET A 616 -14.14 8.60 14.24
N VAL A 617 -14.71 8.51 13.04
CA VAL A 617 -14.16 7.77 11.91
C VAL A 617 -13.91 8.70 10.73
N MET A 618 -12.84 8.44 10.01
CA MET A 618 -12.51 9.07 8.75
C MET A 618 -12.28 7.96 7.71
N ALA A 619 -12.51 8.26 6.44
CA ALA A 619 -12.15 7.34 5.36
C ALA A 619 -10.65 7.04 5.40
N ASP A 620 -10.30 5.77 5.26
CA ASP A 620 -8.92 5.32 5.02
C ASP A 620 -8.94 4.40 3.82
N CYS A 621 -9.42 4.91 2.68
CA CYS A 621 -9.68 4.13 1.47
C CYS A 621 -8.48 3.21 1.16
N ARG A 622 -8.64 1.92 1.45
CA ARG A 622 -7.66 0.89 1.13
C ARG A 622 -8.16 0.06 -0.04
N THR A 623 -7.23 -0.45 -0.84
CA THR A 623 -7.55 -1.32 -1.98
C THR A 623 -8.55 -2.43 -1.64
N HIS A 624 -8.34 -3.15 -0.53
CA HIS A 624 -9.23 -4.26 -0.14
C HIS A 624 -10.66 -3.83 0.21
N ASP A 625 -10.82 -2.62 0.78
CA ASP A 625 -12.13 -2.06 1.10
C ASP A 625 -12.84 -1.57 -0.14
N LEU A 626 -12.10 -0.93 -1.04
CA LEU A 626 -12.61 -0.53 -2.35
C LEU A 626 -13.00 -1.73 -3.21
N GLU A 627 -12.24 -2.84 -3.16
CA GLU A 627 -12.58 -4.11 -3.81
C GLU A 627 -13.86 -4.73 -3.21
N THR A 628 -13.99 -4.72 -1.87
CA THR A 628 -15.21 -5.19 -1.17
C THR A 628 -16.43 -4.37 -1.61
N LEU A 629 -16.34 -3.05 -1.54
CA LEU A 629 -17.41 -2.14 -1.94
C LEU A 629 -17.73 -2.26 -3.42
N GLY A 630 -16.71 -2.43 -4.25
CA GLY A 630 -16.85 -2.70 -5.68
C GLY A 630 -17.72 -3.93 -5.93
N GLY A 631 -17.43 -5.03 -5.22
CA GLY A 631 -18.21 -6.26 -5.25
C GLY A 631 -19.65 -6.07 -4.81
N MET A 632 -19.89 -5.36 -3.70
CA MET A 632 -21.25 -5.06 -3.23
C MET A 632 -22.08 -4.30 -4.26
N VAL A 633 -21.46 -3.35 -4.98
CA VAL A 633 -22.15 -2.61 -6.04
C VAL A 633 -22.48 -3.52 -7.23
N THR A 634 -21.54 -4.34 -7.69
CA THR A 634 -21.79 -5.25 -8.82
C THR A 634 -22.81 -6.34 -8.49
N ASN A 635 -22.88 -6.76 -7.22
CA ASN A 635 -23.87 -7.73 -6.74
C ASN A 635 -25.26 -7.11 -6.50
N GLY A 636 -25.40 -5.78 -6.63
CA GLY A 636 -26.64 -5.07 -6.37
C GLY A 636 -26.99 -4.88 -4.88
N GLU A 637 -26.06 -5.20 -3.98
CA GLU A 637 -26.19 -5.01 -2.52
C GLU A 637 -25.99 -3.55 -2.10
N LEU A 638 -25.23 -2.78 -2.88
CA LEU A 638 -24.96 -1.36 -2.64
C LEU A 638 -25.23 -0.53 -3.88
N LYS A 639 -26.11 0.46 -3.76
CA LYS A 639 -26.33 1.51 -4.76
C LYS A 639 -25.66 2.79 -4.30
N VAL A 640 -24.94 3.46 -5.20
CA VAL A 640 -24.31 4.77 -4.95
C VAL A 640 -25.15 5.85 -5.63
N PRO A 641 -26.03 6.56 -4.89
CA PRO A 641 -26.97 7.51 -5.49
C PRO A 641 -26.23 8.77 -5.91
N ILE A 642 -26.23 9.10 -7.20
CA ILE A 642 -25.67 10.34 -7.74
C ILE A 642 -26.84 11.29 -8.02
N GLN A 643 -26.86 12.45 -7.36
CA GLN A 643 -27.89 13.46 -7.58
C GLN A 643 -27.66 14.21 -8.89
N GLU A 644 -26.41 14.61 -9.14
CA GLU A 644 -26.07 15.45 -10.27
C GLU A 644 -24.66 15.15 -10.77
N VAL A 645 -24.53 15.16 -12.09
CA VAL A 645 -23.26 15.03 -12.81
C VAL A 645 -23.01 16.36 -13.53
N LEU A 646 -21.94 17.04 -13.16
CA LEU A 646 -21.57 18.36 -13.67
C LEU A 646 -20.35 18.25 -14.61
N PRO A 647 -20.23 19.10 -15.63
CA PRO A 647 -19.09 19.04 -16.55
C PRO A 647 -17.82 19.58 -15.87
N PHE A 648 -16.65 19.18 -16.38
CA PHE A 648 -15.37 19.72 -15.91
C PHE A 648 -15.08 21.07 -16.56
N THR A 649 -15.83 22.07 -16.10
CA THR A 649 -15.62 23.50 -16.41
C THR A 649 -15.49 24.29 -15.12
N GLU A 650 -15.09 25.56 -15.22
CA GLU A 650 -15.03 26.44 -14.06
C GLU A 650 -16.40 26.56 -13.36
N GLU A 651 -17.46 26.75 -14.14
CA GLU A 651 -18.83 26.87 -13.64
C GLU A 651 -19.34 25.54 -13.06
N GLY A 652 -19.03 24.42 -13.73
CA GLY A 652 -19.40 23.08 -13.26
C GLY A 652 -18.77 22.75 -11.91
N CYS A 653 -17.46 23.01 -11.76
CA CYS A 653 -16.75 22.85 -10.50
C CYS A 653 -17.31 23.77 -9.41
N LYS A 654 -17.53 25.06 -9.69
CA LYS A 654 -18.13 26.02 -8.74
C LYS A 654 -19.51 25.54 -8.26
N LYS A 655 -20.39 25.17 -9.19
CA LYS A 655 -21.72 24.66 -8.88
C LYS A 655 -21.67 23.37 -8.05
N ALA A 656 -20.71 22.48 -8.33
CA ALA A 656 -20.54 21.25 -7.57
C ALA A 656 -20.26 21.56 -6.08
N PHE A 657 -19.34 22.49 -5.81
CA PHE A 657 -19.04 22.92 -4.45
C PHE A 657 -20.17 23.71 -3.80
N GLU A 658 -20.91 24.53 -4.55
CA GLU A 658 -22.10 25.22 -4.03
C GLU A 658 -23.16 24.23 -3.55
N LEU A 659 -23.46 23.19 -4.35
CA LEU A 659 -24.40 22.13 -3.99
C LEU A 659 -23.96 21.39 -2.74
N VAL A 660 -22.70 20.96 -2.66
CA VAL A 660 -22.20 20.25 -1.47
C VAL A 660 -22.19 21.16 -0.24
N LYS A 661 -21.80 22.43 -0.37
CA LYS A 661 -21.85 23.43 0.71
C LYS A 661 -23.28 23.75 1.17
N SER A 662 -24.28 23.56 0.30
CA SER A 662 -25.69 23.74 0.64
C SER A 662 -26.18 22.74 1.68
N ARG A 663 -25.47 21.62 1.89
CA ARG A 663 -25.83 20.52 2.80
C ARG A 663 -27.21 19.89 2.53
N ARG A 664 -27.72 20.01 1.31
CA ARG A 664 -29.03 19.45 0.90
C ARG A 664 -28.92 18.36 -0.16
N VAL A 665 -27.70 17.91 -0.48
CA VAL A 665 -27.46 16.86 -1.46
C VAL A 665 -28.03 15.53 -0.97
N LYS A 666 -28.78 14.87 -1.85
CA LYS A 666 -29.26 13.50 -1.72
C LYS A 666 -28.26 12.57 -2.42
N GLY A 667 -27.44 11.85 -1.66
CA GLY A 667 -26.35 11.03 -2.22
C GLY A 667 -25.10 11.86 -2.57
N LYS A 668 -24.62 11.75 -3.82
CA LYS A 668 -23.33 12.28 -4.29
C LYS A 668 -23.46 13.28 -5.45
N ILE A 669 -22.49 14.19 -5.51
CA ILE A 669 -22.23 15.06 -6.68
C ILE A 669 -20.98 14.54 -7.36
N VAL A 670 -21.01 14.45 -8.68
CA VAL A 670 -19.88 14.03 -9.51
C VAL A 670 -19.56 15.11 -10.53
N VAL A 671 -18.26 15.33 -10.77
CA VAL A 671 -17.77 16.09 -11.92
C VAL A 671 -17.27 15.10 -12.97
N ASP A 672 -17.78 15.20 -14.18
CA ASP A 672 -17.45 14.35 -15.33
C ASP A 672 -16.38 15.06 -16.17
N MET A 673 -15.21 14.45 -16.28
CA MET A 673 -14.04 15.04 -16.94
C MET A 673 -14.09 14.92 -18.46
N GLU A 674 -14.96 14.05 -18.98
CA GLU A 674 -15.14 13.81 -20.40
C GLU A 674 -16.15 14.78 -21.05
N LYS A 675 -16.74 15.71 -20.28
CA LYS A 675 -17.77 16.65 -20.72
C LYS A 675 -17.36 18.12 -20.63
#